data_AF-A0AAE1BG01-F1
#
_entry.id   AF-A0AAE1BG01-F1
#
_cell.length_a   1.000
_cell.length_b   1.000
_cell.length_c   1.000
_cell.angle_alpha   90.00
_cell.angle_beta   90.00
_cell.angle_gamma   90.00
#
_symmetry.space_group_name_H-M   'P 1'
#
loop_
_entity.id
_entity.type
_entity.pdbx_description
1 polymer ?
#
loop_
_entity_poly.entity_id
_entity_poly.type
_entity_poly.pdbx_seq_one_letter_code
_entity_poly.pdbx_strand_id
1 'polypeptide(L)'
;MRFTILRSWIPNMAVILGMLHLPASSTSSLDDRCSTIDAAFTLAAGAGTYFLSGEEYILYNVYRESEAKVGPITDLGLAEEVHHFAAAFTLSNGSTAVFIKGCKYFKYFLKDDGHLIFEEEGDNFGSLPCFPDAAITWGQDILVFKGCAVWKFSTTTATLQPDGELPGRGLPCDLDAAVELGPDQAIFIKGTRFWKFERGIKGPFHTDDLNLCSWYLCGEADWMLERNRGTLQCNGDKRLCHLRLNQVTLAGLHNAGSGFHGGFGIADCLVRNHARSILQQLHLGIRYLDIDSSYFQCGLLGTNHKIFCGGSVCRLVKQVRAFLSQKPHDVVTLTFNHDMEDPEIVIPALTRQLKVQLGPMLNDKFRLSGEKRWPKLYEAVRTNKRVFVFYSPAVHDTSPTSLLYTLHSWIHTEKWVGSTWRPIAAQDGNCSKIVALTVDRCRELQHRQLMEMSIILWDWELCISELARSCRKRQILHGALRGCEPYRHSHKMSPNVLLVDYPEVDAYSADSVFHAVYHQNVRNIYTHRRGDCQVVVDAAVRRPGQHDQSLFFVGSKVIIYSHSKEAQIEEQKLPWMSSVDAAYVSEEGEVLLTRGCSWLRLNSSSLQPVDPAWTTIGSCDSAFDAAVVLNGTLHVFQGCYVTPQDQTPVRLPLIGLPCDVDAALNIDGRTFIFQGKHFWVRKDEGENFSYGGSTLDWTIDAVVC
;
A
#
# COMPACT_ATOMS: atom_id res chain seq x y z
N MET A 1 12.39 -52.20 -33.93
CA MET A 1 12.97 -52.52 -35.26
C MET A 1 13.16 -51.22 -36.04
N ARG A 2 14.22 -51.11 -36.85
CA ARG A 2 14.42 -49.98 -37.79
C ARG A 2 13.49 -50.13 -39.00
N PHE A 3 13.10 -49.02 -39.65
CA PHE A 3 13.05 -48.95 -41.12
C PHE A 3 13.11 -47.50 -41.66
N THR A 4 14.11 -47.25 -42.51
CA THR A 4 14.24 -46.12 -43.47
C THR A 4 13.80 -46.60 -44.87
N ILE A 5 13.53 -45.78 -45.89
CA ILE A 5 13.86 -44.38 -46.22
C ILE A 5 12.67 -43.81 -47.05
N LEU A 6 12.55 -42.49 -47.28
CA LEU A 6 12.51 -41.94 -48.66
C LEU A 6 12.50 -40.40 -48.74
N ARG A 7 13.12 -39.87 -49.81
CA ARG A 7 13.27 -38.44 -50.18
C ARG A 7 12.89 -38.27 -51.66
N SER A 8 12.09 -37.25 -51.99
CA SER A 8 12.00 -36.58 -53.32
C SER A 8 11.14 -35.29 -53.16
N TRP A 9 11.62 -34.06 -53.39
CA TRP A 9 11.85 -33.38 -54.70
C TRP A 9 10.54 -33.28 -55.52
N ILE A 10 9.86 -32.14 -55.77
CA ILE A 10 10.18 -30.80 -56.40
C ILE A 10 8.88 -29.91 -56.29
N PRO A 11 8.76 -28.58 -56.61
CA PRO A 11 9.69 -27.45 -56.82
C PRO A 11 9.45 -26.22 -55.89
N ASN A 12 10.28 -25.19 -56.09
CA ASN A 12 10.12 -23.80 -55.62
C ASN A 12 8.74 -23.17 -55.87
N MET A 13 8.22 -22.45 -54.86
CA MET A 13 7.47 -21.21 -55.09
C MET A 13 7.97 -20.15 -54.10
N ALA A 14 8.61 -19.10 -54.62
CA ALA A 14 9.17 -18.03 -53.80
C ALA A 14 8.06 -17.06 -53.36
N VAL A 15 7.54 -17.24 -52.16
CA VAL A 15 6.74 -16.20 -51.49
C VAL A 15 7.72 -15.26 -50.78
N ILE A 16 7.85 -14.05 -51.33
CA ILE A 16 8.58 -12.96 -50.67
C ILE A 16 7.72 -12.48 -49.50
N LEU A 17 7.93 -13.07 -48.33
CA LEU A 17 7.54 -12.44 -47.07
C LEU A 17 8.69 -11.51 -46.66
N GLY A 18 8.49 -10.21 -46.81
CA GLY A 18 9.44 -9.22 -46.32
C GLY A 18 9.58 -9.34 -44.82
N MET A 19 10.77 -9.75 -44.35
CA MET A 19 11.13 -9.62 -42.95
C MET A 19 11.22 -8.14 -42.60
N LEU A 20 10.16 -7.60 -41.98
CA LEU A 20 10.24 -6.36 -41.24
C LEU A 20 11.31 -6.51 -40.15
N HIS A 21 12.53 -6.07 -40.46
CA HIS A 21 13.56 -5.85 -39.47
C HIS A 21 13.09 -4.69 -38.58
N LEU A 22 12.45 -5.03 -37.47
CA LEU A 22 12.41 -4.13 -36.32
C LEU A 22 13.85 -3.85 -35.94
N PRO A 23 14.32 -2.58 -35.93
CA PRO A 23 15.65 -2.28 -35.47
C PRO A 23 15.73 -2.62 -33.98
N ALA A 24 16.56 -3.61 -33.64
CA ALA A 24 16.98 -3.81 -32.27
C ALA A 24 17.83 -2.60 -31.89
N SER A 25 17.24 -1.63 -31.19
CA SER A 25 17.97 -0.45 -30.73
C SER A 25 19.09 -0.87 -29.80
N SER A 26 20.24 -0.24 -30.01
CA SER A 26 21.47 -0.46 -29.25
C SER A 26 21.25 -0.26 -27.75
N THR A 27 22.05 -0.96 -26.95
CA THR A 27 22.19 -0.70 -25.51
C THR A 27 22.51 0.77 -25.27
N SER A 28 21.50 1.53 -24.85
CA SER A 28 21.61 2.97 -24.65
C SER A 28 22.30 3.33 -23.32
N SER A 29 22.90 4.51 -23.31
CA SER A 29 23.59 5.10 -22.16
C SER A 29 22.61 5.43 -21.03
N LEU A 30 23.13 5.71 -19.83
CA LEU A 30 22.32 6.05 -18.66
C LEU A 30 21.41 7.27 -18.87
N ASP A 31 21.81 8.21 -19.73
CA ASP A 31 21.10 9.46 -20.02
C ASP A 31 19.84 9.27 -20.90
N ASP A 32 19.75 8.21 -21.71
CA ASP A 32 18.61 7.96 -22.63
C ASP A 32 17.35 7.39 -21.93
N ARG A 33 17.21 7.60 -20.61
CA ARG A 33 16.19 6.91 -19.79
C ARG A 33 15.20 7.83 -19.08
N CYS A 34 15.32 9.14 -19.24
CA CYS A 34 14.48 10.14 -18.60
C CYS A 34 14.07 11.25 -19.58
N SER A 35 13.02 11.98 -19.22
CA SER A 35 12.44 13.06 -20.01
C SER A 35 12.87 14.43 -19.46
N THR A 36 12.95 15.41 -20.35
CA THR A 36 13.06 16.84 -20.05
C THR A 36 11.77 17.54 -20.44
N ILE A 37 11.51 18.73 -19.88
CA ILE A 37 10.43 19.59 -20.36
C ILE A 37 11.08 20.60 -21.31
N ASP A 38 10.97 20.35 -22.61
CA ASP A 38 11.67 21.11 -23.65
C ASP A 38 11.00 22.45 -23.94
N ALA A 39 9.67 22.51 -23.78
CA ALA A 39 8.87 23.72 -23.93
C ALA A 39 7.50 23.56 -23.27
N ALA A 40 6.80 24.68 -23.05
CA ALA A 40 5.42 24.67 -22.58
C ALA A 40 4.65 25.88 -23.14
N PHE A 41 3.34 25.73 -23.35
CA PHE A 41 2.46 26.79 -23.86
C PHE A 41 1.01 26.56 -23.44
N THR A 42 0.16 27.59 -23.54
CA THR A 42 -1.27 27.50 -23.20
C THR A 42 -2.11 28.02 -24.36
N LEU A 43 -3.10 27.24 -24.79
CA LEU A 43 -4.08 27.62 -25.81
C LEU A 43 -5.36 28.15 -25.16
N ALA A 44 -6.07 29.03 -25.85
CA ALA A 44 -7.22 29.74 -25.28
C ALA A 44 -8.38 28.85 -24.81
N ALA A 45 -9.16 29.44 -23.90
CA ALA A 45 -10.40 28.99 -23.25
C ALA A 45 -10.98 27.64 -23.74
N GLY A 46 -10.38 26.54 -23.28
CA GLY A 46 -10.88 25.18 -23.49
C GLY A 46 -9.81 24.20 -23.94
N ALA A 47 -8.82 24.65 -24.71
CA ALA A 47 -7.77 23.77 -25.23
C ALA A 47 -6.70 23.40 -24.18
N GLY A 48 -6.37 24.31 -23.26
CA GLY A 48 -5.59 24.00 -22.05
C GLY A 48 -4.07 24.28 -22.14
N THR A 49 -3.34 23.81 -21.13
CA THR A 49 -1.89 23.99 -20.97
C THR A 49 -1.15 22.74 -21.42
N TYR A 50 -0.09 22.91 -22.21
CA TYR A 50 0.67 21.83 -22.83
C TYR A 50 2.14 21.89 -22.39
N PHE A 51 2.68 20.76 -21.97
CA PHE A 51 4.12 20.54 -21.82
C PHE A 51 4.61 19.66 -22.98
N LEU A 52 5.82 19.90 -23.48
CA LEU A 52 6.46 19.14 -24.57
C LEU A 52 7.76 18.48 -24.08
N SER A 53 8.01 17.26 -24.57
CA SER A 53 9.23 16.47 -24.29
C SER A 53 9.55 15.65 -25.54
N GLY A 54 10.48 16.12 -26.37
CA GLY A 54 10.80 15.47 -27.66
C GLY A 54 9.58 15.34 -28.56
N GLU A 55 9.20 14.10 -28.86
CA GLU A 55 8.08 13.73 -29.75
C GLU A 55 6.74 13.59 -29.01
N GLU A 56 6.67 13.82 -27.69
CA GLU A 56 5.44 13.73 -26.89
C GLU A 56 5.00 15.07 -26.30
N TYR A 57 3.69 15.18 -26.03
CA TYR A 57 3.10 16.22 -25.20
C TYR A 57 2.33 15.65 -24.02
N ILE A 58 2.21 16.44 -22.95
CA ILE A 58 1.21 16.26 -21.91
C ILE A 58 0.27 17.48 -21.90
N LEU A 59 -1.02 17.24 -22.05
CA LEU A 59 -2.07 18.19 -21.71
C LEU A 59 -2.25 18.19 -20.19
N TYR A 60 -2.05 19.35 -19.57
CA TYR A 60 -2.11 19.59 -18.15
C TYR A 60 -3.44 20.21 -17.74
N ASN A 61 -4.11 19.61 -16.76
CA ASN A 61 -5.33 20.14 -16.18
C ASN A 61 -4.97 21.03 -14.99
N VAL A 62 -5.01 22.35 -15.19
CA VAL A 62 -4.69 23.36 -14.17
C VAL A 62 -5.59 23.24 -12.93
N TYR A 63 -6.89 22.98 -13.11
CA TYR A 63 -7.87 22.86 -12.00
C TYR A 63 -7.63 21.63 -11.11
N ARG A 64 -7.10 20.55 -11.69
CA ARG A 64 -6.72 19.33 -10.96
C ARG A 64 -5.23 19.28 -10.61
N GLU A 65 -4.46 20.27 -11.09
CA GLU A 65 -3.00 20.35 -11.02
C GLU A 65 -2.32 18.99 -11.33
N SER A 66 -2.67 18.38 -12.47
CA SER A 66 -2.20 17.06 -12.88
C SER A 66 -2.31 16.87 -14.39
N GLU A 67 -1.54 15.93 -14.96
CA GLU A 67 -1.77 15.51 -16.35
C GLU A 67 -3.22 15.03 -16.58
N ALA A 68 -3.77 15.39 -17.74
CA ALA A 68 -5.04 14.86 -18.25
C ALA A 68 -4.83 13.84 -19.36
N LYS A 69 -4.16 14.25 -20.45
CA LYS A 69 -3.85 13.40 -21.61
C LYS A 69 -2.35 13.45 -21.90
N VAL A 70 -1.79 12.34 -22.37
CA VAL A 70 -0.48 12.26 -23.03
C VAL A 70 -0.68 11.74 -24.46
N GLY A 71 0.16 12.17 -25.39
CA GLY A 71 0.17 11.68 -26.77
C GLY A 71 1.40 12.13 -27.55
N PRO A 72 1.60 11.64 -28.78
CA PRO A 72 2.63 12.15 -29.68
C PRO A 72 2.29 13.58 -30.13
N ILE A 73 3.28 14.42 -30.43
CA ILE A 73 3.04 15.79 -30.92
C ILE A 73 2.23 15.84 -32.23
N THR A 74 2.23 14.75 -33.00
CA THR A 74 1.41 14.59 -34.21
C THR A 74 -0.09 14.55 -33.92
N ASP A 75 -0.53 14.10 -32.73
CA ASP A 75 -1.93 14.18 -32.31
C ASP A 75 -2.38 15.64 -32.17
N LEU A 76 -1.46 16.57 -31.86
CA LEU A 76 -1.75 18.00 -31.86
C LEU A 76 -1.78 18.57 -33.29
N GLY A 77 -1.27 17.86 -34.30
CA GLY A 77 -1.06 18.38 -35.66
C GLY A 77 0.31 19.04 -35.89
N LEU A 78 1.25 18.87 -34.96
CA LEU A 78 2.66 19.25 -35.16
C LEU A 78 3.36 18.19 -36.02
N ALA A 79 4.30 18.61 -36.86
CA ALA A 79 5.04 17.70 -37.74
C ALA A 79 6.12 16.92 -36.96
N GLU A 80 6.29 15.63 -37.27
CA GLU A 80 7.16 14.68 -36.55
C GLU A 80 8.64 15.12 -36.58
N GLU A 81 9.09 15.68 -37.71
CA GLU A 81 10.43 16.27 -37.88
C GLU A 81 10.68 17.53 -37.04
N VAL A 82 9.63 18.15 -36.48
CA VAL A 82 9.70 19.36 -35.65
C VAL A 82 9.43 19.02 -34.19
N HIS A 83 10.32 18.23 -33.59
CA HIS A 83 10.42 17.97 -32.14
C HIS A 83 11.63 18.70 -31.51
N HIS A 84 11.83 18.60 -30.18
CA HIS A 84 12.88 19.32 -29.42
C HIS A 84 12.88 20.83 -29.70
N PHE A 85 11.79 21.47 -29.31
CA PHE A 85 11.65 22.92 -29.36
C PHE A 85 12.53 23.59 -28.31
N ALA A 86 13.05 24.78 -28.63
CA ALA A 86 13.78 25.63 -27.70
C ALA A 86 12.84 26.57 -26.92
N ALA A 87 11.67 26.89 -27.49
CA ALA A 87 10.58 27.57 -26.79
C ALA A 87 9.25 27.35 -27.52
N ALA A 88 8.15 27.50 -26.78
CA ALA A 88 6.80 27.59 -27.32
C ALA A 88 6.04 28.72 -26.60
N PHE A 89 5.12 29.37 -27.29
CA PHE A 89 4.20 30.36 -26.71
C PHE A 89 2.98 30.54 -27.60
N THR A 90 1.97 31.26 -27.11
CA THR A 90 0.74 31.54 -27.86
C THR A 90 0.62 33.04 -28.09
N LEU A 91 0.20 33.48 -29.26
CA LEU A 91 -0.05 34.91 -29.52
C LEU A 91 -1.24 35.40 -28.70
N SER A 92 -1.36 36.72 -28.54
CA SER A 92 -2.44 37.36 -27.77
C SER A 92 -3.86 37.15 -28.36
N ASN A 93 -3.98 36.55 -29.55
CA ASN A 93 -5.25 36.05 -30.08
C ASN A 93 -5.71 34.75 -29.40
N GLY A 94 -4.83 34.06 -28.68
CA GLY A 94 -5.11 32.82 -27.96
C GLY A 94 -5.20 31.55 -28.82
N SER A 95 -5.23 31.68 -30.15
CA SER A 95 -5.41 30.58 -31.11
C SER A 95 -4.19 30.29 -31.99
N THR A 96 -3.19 31.20 -32.07
CA THR A 96 -1.95 30.94 -32.81
C THR A 96 -0.84 30.53 -31.84
N ALA A 97 -0.39 29.28 -31.91
CA ALA A 97 0.82 28.81 -31.24
C ALA A 97 2.05 29.11 -32.11
N VAL A 98 3.16 29.47 -31.47
CA VAL A 98 4.46 29.69 -32.10
C VAL A 98 5.49 28.82 -31.41
N PHE A 99 6.23 28.05 -32.20
CA PHE A 99 7.28 27.17 -31.71
C PHE A 99 8.62 27.57 -32.32
N ILE A 100 9.68 27.60 -31.53
CA ILE A 100 11.03 28.00 -31.96
C ILE A 100 11.96 26.78 -31.91
N LYS A 101 12.72 26.56 -32.99
CA LYS A 101 13.76 25.52 -33.08
C LYS A 101 15.02 26.14 -33.70
N GLY A 102 16.01 26.45 -32.88
CA GLY A 102 17.20 27.20 -33.29
C GLY A 102 16.88 28.66 -33.64
N CYS A 103 17.17 29.08 -34.87
CA CYS A 103 16.77 30.40 -35.40
C CYS A 103 15.39 30.39 -36.09
N LYS A 104 14.80 29.21 -36.32
CA LYS A 104 13.54 29.06 -37.04
C LYS A 104 12.35 29.13 -36.11
N TYR A 105 11.24 29.64 -36.62
CA TYR A 105 9.94 29.56 -35.98
C TYR A 105 8.92 28.87 -36.89
N PHE A 106 7.94 28.24 -36.25
CA PHE A 106 6.81 27.59 -36.90
C PHE A 106 5.54 28.12 -36.24
N LYS A 107 4.62 28.71 -37.02
CA LYS A 107 3.30 29.10 -36.55
C LYS A 107 2.29 28.01 -36.85
N TYR A 108 1.40 27.79 -35.89
CA TYR A 108 0.25 26.92 -36.05
C TYR A 108 -1.02 27.60 -35.54
N PHE A 109 -2.11 27.45 -36.28
CA PHE A 109 -3.44 27.94 -35.91
C PHE A 109 -4.29 26.81 -35.31
N LEU A 110 -4.91 27.05 -34.16
CA LEU A 110 -5.84 26.15 -33.50
C LEU A 110 -7.22 26.17 -34.16
N LYS A 111 -7.68 25.00 -34.60
CA LYS A 111 -9.06 24.78 -35.05
C LYS A 111 -10.04 24.50 -33.91
N ASP A 112 -11.32 24.64 -34.23
CA ASP A 112 -12.46 24.28 -33.38
C ASP A 112 -12.48 22.79 -32.95
N ASP A 113 -11.81 21.91 -33.70
CA ASP A 113 -11.65 20.48 -33.39
C ASP A 113 -10.50 20.18 -32.40
N GLY A 114 -9.75 21.20 -31.98
CA GLY A 114 -8.62 21.09 -31.06
C GLY A 114 -7.27 20.83 -31.73
N HIS A 115 -7.21 20.64 -33.05
CA HIS A 115 -5.96 20.43 -33.76
C HIS A 115 -5.29 21.75 -34.16
N LEU A 116 -3.96 21.78 -34.05
CA LEU A 116 -3.08 22.80 -34.61
C LEU A 116 -2.83 22.51 -36.08
N ILE A 117 -2.88 23.53 -36.93
CA ILE A 117 -2.55 23.43 -38.35
C ILE A 117 -1.42 24.39 -38.68
N PHE A 118 -0.41 23.85 -39.36
CA PHE A 118 0.74 24.62 -39.85
C PHE A 118 0.29 25.80 -40.72
N GLU A 119 0.72 27.00 -40.33
CA GLU A 119 0.39 28.26 -40.99
C GLU A 119 1.59 28.78 -41.80
N GLU A 120 2.74 28.91 -41.17
CA GLU A 120 3.99 29.35 -41.80
C GLU A 120 5.24 28.89 -41.04
N GLU A 121 6.35 28.79 -41.76
CA GLU A 121 7.71 28.67 -41.25
C GLU A 121 8.48 29.95 -41.62
N GLY A 122 9.35 30.43 -40.73
CA GLY A 122 10.25 31.54 -41.04
C GLY A 122 11.49 31.58 -40.14
N ASP A 123 12.42 32.47 -40.47
CA ASP A 123 13.61 32.74 -39.66
C ASP A 123 13.39 33.96 -38.76
N ASN A 124 14.00 33.96 -37.56
CA ASN A 124 14.12 35.12 -36.66
C ASN A 124 12.79 35.85 -36.36
N PHE A 125 11.80 35.14 -35.80
CA PHE A 125 10.50 35.70 -35.39
C PHE A 125 10.67 37.04 -34.67
N GLY A 126 10.19 38.15 -35.24
CA GLY A 126 10.22 39.46 -34.57
C GLY A 126 11.60 39.95 -34.12
N SER A 127 12.69 39.50 -34.75
CA SER A 127 14.09 39.70 -34.30
C SER A 127 14.43 39.08 -32.94
N LEU A 128 13.69 38.06 -32.49
CA LEU A 128 14.02 37.26 -31.32
C LEU A 128 15.41 36.59 -31.49
N PRO A 129 16.16 36.40 -30.38
CA PRO A 129 17.45 35.73 -30.42
C PRO A 129 17.27 34.25 -30.74
N CYS A 130 18.14 33.69 -31.60
CA CYS A 130 18.18 32.26 -31.86
C CYS A 130 18.45 31.46 -30.58
N PHE A 131 17.85 30.26 -30.50
CA PHE A 131 17.93 29.37 -29.35
C PHE A 131 17.55 30.11 -28.05
N PRO A 132 16.34 30.69 -27.93
CA PRO A 132 15.85 31.10 -26.61
C PRO A 132 15.80 29.85 -25.73
N ASP A 133 15.99 30.02 -24.43
CA ASP A 133 15.91 28.88 -23.49
C ASP A 133 14.44 28.66 -23.08
N ALA A 134 13.65 29.73 -22.99
CA ALA A 134 12.20 29.68 -22.83
C ALA A 134 11.52 30.95 -23.38
N ALA A 135 10.20 30.88 -23.57
CA ALA A 135 9.35 32.04 -23.84
C ALA A 135 8.00 31.87 -23.15
N ILE A 136 7.28 32.97 -22.92
CA ILE A 136 5.94 32.97 -22.30
C ILE A 136 5.12 34.16 -22.81
N THR A 137 3.83 33.93 -23.03
CA THR A 137 2.84 34.98 -23.26
C THR A 137 2.57 35.72 -21.96
N TRP A 138 2.59 37.06 -21.96
CA TRP A 138 2.31 37.86 -20.77
C TRP A 138 1.48 39.09 -21.13
N GLY A 139 0.15 38.95 -20.99
CA GLY A 139 -0.81 39.95 -21.45
C GLY A 139 -0.84 40.05 -22.98
N GLN A 140 -0.39 41.18 -23.54
CA GLN A 140 -0.32 41.40 -24.99
C GLN A 140 1.10 41.21 -25.57
N ASP A 141 2.09 40.96 -24.72
CA ASP A 141 3.49 40.90 -25.09
C ASP A 141 4.03 39.47 -24.87
N ILE A 142 5.14 39.13 -25.50
CA ILE A 142 5.86 37.87 -25.29
C ILE A 142 7.14 38.18 -24.51
N LEU A 143 7.37 37.50 -23.39
CA LEU A 143 8.64 37.53 -22.69
C LEU A 143 9.50 36.36 -23.17
N VAL A 144 10.76 36.63 -23.47
CA VAL A 144 11.72 35.65 -24.00
C VAL A 144 12.97 35.64 -23.14
N PHE A 145 13.45 34.44 -22.83
CA PHE A 145 14.52 34.19 -21.88
C PHE A 145 15.70 33.53 -22.58
N LYS A 146 16.93 34.00 -22.32
CA LYS A 146 18.16 33.32 -22.76
C LYS A 146 19.34 33.69 -21.86
N GLY A 147 20.06 32.69 -21.36
CA GLY A 147 21.00 32.88 -20.26
C GLY A 147 20.28 33.53 -19.08
N CYS A 148 20.83 34.62 -18.57
CA CYS A 148 20.21 35.43 -17.52
C CYS A 148 19.29 36.55 -18.06
N ALA A 149 19.29 36.82 -19.37
CA ALA A 149 18.61 37.98 -19.94
C ALA A 149 17.11 37.73 -20.19
N VAL A 150 16.32 38.78 -19.98
CA VAL A 150 14.90 38.83 -20.37
C VAL A 150 14.74 39.88 -21.47
N TRP A 151 14.03 39.52 -22.54
CA TRP A 151 13.51 40.49 -23.50
C TRP A 151 12.00 40.46 -23.54
N LYS A 152 11.43 41.62 -23.88
CA LYS A 152 10.01 41.81 -24.09
C LYS A 152 9.78 42.13 -25.56
N PHE A 153 9.09 41.23 -26.26
CA PHE A 153 8.60 41.44 -27.62
C PHE A 153 7.16 41.93 -27.57
N SER A 154 6.88 43.13 -28.07
CA SER A 154 5.51 43.63 -28.13
C SER A 154 4.86 43.26 -29.46
N THR A 155 3.78 42.47 -29.40
CA THR A 155 3.07 42.00 -30.60
C THR A 155 2.40 43.14 -31.38
N THR A 156 2.02 44.23 -30.70
CA THR A 156 1.35 45.40 -31.28
C THR A 156 2.30 46.30 -32.08
N THR A 157 3.55 46.46 -31.62
CA THR A 157 4.55 47.31 -32.30
C THR A 157 5.58 46.51 -33.11
N ALA A 158 5.58 45.18 -32.96
CA ALA A 158 6.59 44.26 -33.50
C ALA A 158 8.04 44.63 -33.11
N THR A 159 8.22 45.18 -31.90
CA THR A 159 9.54 45.58 -31.39
C THR A 159 10.00 44.70 -30.23
N LEU A 160 11.29 44.37 -30.24
CA LEU A 160 11.99 43.68 -29.15
C LEU A 160 12.79 44.69 -28.32
N GLN A 161 12.67 44.63 -26.99
CA GLN A 161 13.46 45.45 -26.08
C GLN A 161 13.95 44.63 -24.87
N PRO A 162 15.12 44.94 -24.28
CA PRO A 162 15.55 44.35 -23.02
C PRO A 162 14.56 44.65 -21.87
N ASP A 163 14.32 43.68 -21.00
CA ASP A 163 13.38 43.75 -19.89
C ASP A 163 14.03 43.29 -18.56
N GLY A 164 15.35 43.52 -18.43
CA GLY A 164 16.15 43.16 -17.26
C GLY A 164 16.64 41.72 -17.26
N GLU A 165 16.85 41.15 -16.06
CA GLU A 165 17.49 39.85 -15.86
C GLU A 165 16.73 38.96 -14.88
N LEU A 166 16.81 37.63 -15.09
CA LEU A 166 16.13 36.60 -14.30
C LEU A 166 16.50 36.61 -12.80
N PRO A 167 17.78 36.74 -12.38
CA PRO A 167 18.13 36.82 -10.96
C PRO A 167 17.48 38.00 -10.24
N GLY A 168 17.32 39.14 -10.92
CA GLY A 168 16.60 40.31 -10.38
C GLY A 168 15.10 40.08 -10.17
N ARG A 169 14.53 39.05 -10.79
CA ARG A 169 13.15 38.59 -10.62
C ARG A 169 13.02 37.41 -9.64
N GLY A 170 14.13 36.92 -9.07
CA GLY A 170 14.14 35.74 -8.21
C GLY A 170 14.07 34.39 -8.96
N LEU A 171 14.38 34.39 -10.26
CA LEU A 171 14.42 33.21 -11.12
C LEU A 171 15.87 32.83 -11.47
N PRO A 172 16.19 31.55 -11.75
CA PRO A 172 17.49 31.18 -12.27
C PRO A 172 17.64 31.66 -13.72
N CYS A 173 18.88 31.81 -14.18
CA CYS A 173 19.22 31.86 -15.60
C CYS A 173 18.93 30.50 -16.27
N ASP A 174 18.94 30.45 -17.61
CA ASP A 174 18.79 29.25 -18.44
C ASP A 174 17.59 28.37 -17.99
N LEU A 175 16.38 28.89 -18.20
CA LEU A 175 15.12 28.18 -17.95
C LEU A 175 14.86 27.19 -19.10
N ASP A 176 14.31 26.01 -18.81
CA ASP A 176 13.96 25.03 -19.85
C ASP A 176 12.55 25.29 -20.43
N ALA A 177 11.66 25.87 -19.62
CA ALA A 177 10.31 26.24 -20.07
C ALA A 177 9.69 27.35 -19.20
N ALA A 178 8.73 28.06 -19.77
CA ALA A 178 7.88 29.01 -19.07
C ALA A 178 6.45 28.94 -19.66
N VAL A 179 5.42 29.02 -18.82
CA VAL A 179 4.02 28.92 -19.29
C VAL A 179 3.05 29.68 -18.39
N GLU A 180 2.10 30.39 -19.01
CA GLU A 180 1.00 31.07 -18.33
C GLU A 180 -0.12 30.05 -18.04
N LEU A 181 -0.57 29.94 -16.79
CA LEU A 181 -1.67 29.06 -16.38
C LEU A 181 -3.03 29.76 -16.41
N GLY A 182 -3.02 31.09 -16.41
CA GLY A 182 -4.19 31.96 -16.30
C GLY A 182 -3.75 33.39 -15.92
N PRO A 183 -4.71 34.33 -15.77
CA PRO A 183 -4.40 35.72 -15.50
C PRO A 183 -3.51 35.90 -14.27
N ASP A 184 -2.37 36.58 -14.46
CA ASP A 184 -1.33 36.80 -13.45
C ASP A 184 -0.74 35.52 -12.84
N GLN A 185 -0.82 34.37 -13.53
CA GLN A 185 -0.27 33.08 -13.06
C GLN A 185 0.66 32.42 -14.07
N ALA A 186 1.86 32.08 -13.65
CA ALA A 186 2.85 31.39 -14.50
C ALA A 186 3.67 30.33 -13.75
N ILE A 187 4.21 29.39 -14.52
CA ILE A 187 5.26 28.46 -14.10
C ILE A 187 6.53 28.74 -14.91
N PHE A 188 7.68 28.72 -14.23
CA PHE A 188 9.01 28.74 -14.84
C PHE A 188 9.76 27.48 -14.40
N ILE A 189 10.45 26.79 -15.31
CA ILE A 189 11.04 25.46 -15.08
C ILE A 189 12.55 25.50 -15.34
N LYS A 190 13.33 24.80 -14.50
CA LYS A 190 14.74 24.49 -14.73
C LYS A 190 15.14 23.18 -14.03
N GLY A 191 15.55 22.18 -14.80
CA GLY A 191 15.87 20.84 -14.35
C GLY A 191 14.73 20.24 -13.52
N THR A 192 15.06 19.67 -12.36
CA THR A 192 14.08 19.13 -11.40
C THR A 192 13.35 20.20 -10.58
N ARG A 193 13.42 21.48 -10.96
CA ARG A 193 12.85 22.60 -10.18
C ARG A 193 11.91 23.46 -11.00
N PHE A 194 10.91 24.03 -10.33
CA PHE A 194 10.08 25.06 -10.92
C PHE A 194 9.70 26.15 -9.91
N TRP A 195 9.25 27.28 -10.44
CA TRP A 195 8.80 28.45 -9.68
C TRP A 195 7.38 28.79 -10.12
N LYS A 196 6.49 29.09 -9.17
CA LYS A 196 5.14 29.61 -9.44
C LYS A 196 5.14 31.13 -9.29
N PHE A 197 4.57 31.86 -10.24
CA PHE A 197 4.17 33.24 -10.10
C PHE A 197 2.66 33.31 -9.87
N GLU A 198 2.22 34.11 -8.90
CA GLU A 198 0.79 34.40 -8.62
C GLU A 198 0.61 35.83 -8.10
N ARG A 199 1.46 36.24 -7.14
CA ARG A 199 1.53 37.59 -6.55
C ARG A 199 2.99 37.94 -6.24
N GLY A 200 3.89 37.53 -7.15
CA GLY A 200 5.31 37.34 -6.89
C GLY A 200 5.74 35.88 -7.02
N ILE A 201 7.05 35.66 -7.11
CA ILE A 201 7.68 34.35 -7.31
C ILE A 201 7.71 33.55 -6.01
N LYS A 202 7.26 32.29 -6.08
CA LYS A 202 7.37 31.26 -5.04
C LYS A 202 8.18 30.07 -5.59
N GLY A 203 9.03 29.49 -4.75
CA GLY A 203 9.84 28.31 -5.10
C GLY A 203 11.30 28.44 -4.65
N PRO A 204 12.20 27.56 -5.11
CA PRO A 204 11.92 26.44 -6.02
C PRO A 204 11.04 25.36 -5.37
N PHE A 205 10.07 24.87 -6.13
CA PHE A 205 9.39 23.59 -5.94
C PHE A 205 10.10 22.50 -6.75
N HIS A 206 9.77 21.23 -6.53
CA HIS A 206 10.34 20.11 -7.29
C HIS A 206 9.38 19.71 -8.42
N THR A 207 9.86 19.48 -9.64
CA THR A 207 9.01 19.16 -10.82
C THR A 207 8.03 18.00 -10.59
N ASP A 208 8.33 17.12 -9.64
CA ASP A 208 7.46 16.03 -9.23
C ASP A 208 6.08 16.53 -8.75
N ASP A 209 6.02 17.72 -8.16
CA ASP A 209 4.77 18.38 -7.72
C ASP A 209 3.87 18.81 -8.90
N LEU A 210 4.38 18.84 -10.14
CA LEU A 210 3.60 19.06 -11.37
C LEU A 210 2.76 17.84 -11.79
N ASN A 211 2.94 16.67 -11.17
CA ASN A 211 2.12 15.48 -11.43
C ASN A 211 2.06 15.06 -12.92
N LEU A 212 3.20 15.12 -13.61
CA LEU A 212 3.43 14.60 -14.96
C LEU A 212 3.89 13.12 -14.90
N CYS A 213 3.09 12.25 -14.27
CA CYS A 213 3.44 10.83 -14.07
C CYS A 213 3.69 10.00 -15.33
N SER A 214 3.20 10.49 -16.47
CA SER A 214 3.46 9.95 -17.79
C SER A 214 4.94 10.04 -18.20
N TRP A 215 5.71 10.95 -17.61
CA TRP A 215 7.14 11.06 -17.85
C TRP A 215 7.96 10.69 -16.62
N TYR A 216 9.16 10.15 -16.84
CA TYR A 216 10.17 10.01 -15.80
C TYR A 216 11.11 11.19 -15.95
N LEU A 217 10.82 12.31 -15.29
CA LEU A 217 11.70 13.48 -15.40
C LEU A 217 13.06 13.17 -14.75
N CYS A 218 14.13 13.63 -15.38
CA CYS A 218 15.50 13.26 -14.99
C CYS A 218 15.80 13.61 -13.53
N GLY A 219 16.15 12.61 -12.71
CA GLY A 219 16.51 12.78 -11.30
C GLY A 219 15.37 12.60 -10.28
N GLU A 220 14.11 12.39 -10.70
CA GLU A 220 12.98 12.36 -9.74
C GLU A 220 12.92 11.11 -8.86
N ALA A 221 13.50 9.97 -9.28
CA ALA A 221 13.44 8.73 -8.49
C ALA A 221 14.55 7.70 -8.79
N ASP A 222 15.80 8.13 -9.03
CA ASP A 222 16.92 7.21 -9.30
C ASP A 222 17.18 6.21 -8.17
N TRP A 223 16.84 6.59 -6.94
CA TRP A 223 16.88 5.73 -5.75
C TRP A 223 16.10 4.40 -5.94
N MET A 224 15.11 4.33 -6.84
CA MET A 224 14.36 3.10 -7.14
C MET A 224 15.21 1.99 -7.75
N LEU A 225 16.40 2.32 -8.27
CA LEU A 225 17.38 1.35 -8.78
C LEU A 225 18.33 0.82 -7.68
N GLU A 226 18.34 1.45 -6.50
CA GLU A 226 19.23 1.05 -5.41
C GLU A 226 18.80 -0.29 -4.79
N ARG A 227 19.80 -1.14 -4.51
CA ARG A 227 19.56 -2.37 -3.74
C ARG A 227 19.41 -2.03 -2.27
N ASN A 228 18.32 -2.49 -1.68
CA ASN A 228 18.08 -2.33 -0.25
C ASN A 228 19.09 -3.17 0.58
N ARG A 229 19.76 -2.54 1.56
CA ARG A 229 20.86 -3.12 2.36
C ARG A 229 20.56 -3.22 3.86
N GLY A 230 19.35 -2.89 4.31
CA GLY A 230 18.99 -2.93 5.73
C GLY A 230 18.80 -4.34 6.29
N THR A 231 18.65 -4.44 7.62
CA THR A 231 18.23 -5.67 8.31
C THR A 231 16.85 -6.09 7.81
N LEU A 232 16.79 -7.21 7.09
CA LEU A 232 15.59 -7.68 6.41
C LEU A 232 14.41 -7.86 7.38
N GLN A 233 13.36 -7.08 7.14
CA GLN A 233 12.01 -7.26 7.67
C GLN A 233 11.03 -7.21 6.49
N CYS A 234 9.77 -7.57 6.71
CA CYS A 234 8.74 -7.52 5.67
C CYS A 234 7.43 -7.02 6.30
N ASN A 235 6.96 -5.83 5.92
CA ASN A 235 5.81 -5.17 6.55
C ASN A 235 5.91 -5.11 8.09
N GLY A 236 7.10 -4.78 8.61
CA GLY A 236 7.37 -4.62 10.04
C GLY A 236 7.67 -5.89 10.86
N ASP A 237 7.49 -7.11 10.32
CA ASP A 237 7.80 -8.35 11.03
C ASP A 237 8.75 -9.26 10.22
N LYS A 238 9.88 -9.66 10.81
CA LYS A 238 10.84 -10.62 10.22
C LYS A 238 10.20 -11.98 9.91
N ARG A 239 9.20 -12.41 10.68
CA ARG A 239 8.55 -13.73 10.58
C ARG A 239 7.73 -13.84 9.30
N LEU A 240 7.16 -12.73 8.83
CA LEU A 240 6.39 -12.64 7.59
C LEU A 240 7.25 -12.85 6.34
N CYS A 241 8.55 -12.56 6.40
CA CYS A 241 9.43 -12.61 5.22
C CYS A 241 9.47 -13.97 4.52
N HIS A 242 9.28 -15.06 5.26
CA HIS A 242 9.32 -16.43 4.72
C HIS A 242 7.99 -16.88 4.08
N LEU A 243 6.91 -16.10 4.28
CA LEU A 243 5.58 -16.35 3.72
C LEU A 243 5.46 -15.80 2.29
N ARG A 244 4.58 -16.39 1.49
CA ARG A 244 4.19 -15.88 0.17
C ARG A 244 3.01 -14.91 0.28
N LEU A 245 2.78 -14.10 -0.75
CA LEU A 245 1.66 -13.13 -0.76
C LEU A 245 0.32 -13.77 -0.38
N ASN A 246 0.01 -14.95 -0.92
CA ASN A 246 -1.23 -15.69 -0.62
C ASN A 246 -1.23 -16.42 0.75
N GLN A 247 -0.17 -16.28 1.55
CA GLN A 247 -0.02 -16.83 2.90
C GLN A 247 0.07 -15.73 3.98
N VAL A 248 -0.06 -14.46 3.58
CA VAL A 248 -0.06 -13.28 4.46
C VAL A 248 -1.44 -12.62 4.41
N THR A 249 -1.83 -11.99 5.51
CA THR A 249 -3.00 -11.11 5.60
C THR A 249 -2.53 -9.67 5.59
N LEU A 250 -3.16 -8.81 4.78
CA LEU A 250 -2.89 -7.38 4.68
C LEU A 250 -4.07 -6.58 5.23
N ALA A 251 -3.79 -5.46 5.91
CA ALA A 251 -4.80 -4.46 6.19
C ALA A 251 -5.11 -3.71 4.89
N GLY A 252 -6.38 -3.69 4.50
CA GLY A 252 -6.85 -3.13 3.25
C GLY A 252 -7.89 -2.04 3.45
N LEU A 253 -7.96 -1.14 2.48
CA LEU A 253 -8.88 -0.01 2.48
C LEU A 253 -9.69 -0.01 1.17
N HIS A 254 -11.01 -0.12 1.31
CA HIS A 254 -11.97 -0.05 0.21
C HIS A 254 -12.07 1.40 -0.29
N ASN A 255 -12.00 1.57 -1.60
CA ASN A 255 -11.97 2.83 -2.34
C ASN A 255 -11.00 3.82 -1.70
N ALA A 256 -9.74 3.37 -1.51
CA ALA A 256 -8.62 4.08 -0.92
C ALA A 256 -8.30 5.45 -1.59
N GLY A 257 -8.78 5.62 -2.82
CA GLY A 257 -8.75 6.87 -3.58
C GLY A 257 -9.93 7.82 -3.32
N SER A 258 -10.86 7.49 -2.43
CA SER A 258 -12.03 8.32 -2.12
C SER A 258 -11.67 9.42 -1.11
N GLY A 259 -11.54 10.66 -1.59
CA GLY A 259 -11.24 11.82 -0.74
C GLY A 259 -9.82 11.83 -0.14
N PHE A 260 -8.87 11.13 -0.78
CA PHE A 260 -7.45 11.16 -0.41
C PHE A 260 -6.77 12.49 -0.74
N HIS A 261 -7.32 13.23 -1.72
CA HIS A 261 -6.81 14.49 -2.22
C HIS A 261 -7.83 15.64 -2.04
N GLY A 262 -8.30 15.79 -0.81
CA GLY A 262 -9.37 16.73 -0.43
C GLY A 262 -10.71 16.02 -0.25
N GLY A 263 -11.58 16.62 0.58
CA GLY A 263 -12.95 16.12 0.77
C GLY A 263 -13.92 16.61 -0.30
N PHE A 264 -15.09 15.98 -0.36
CA PHE A 264 -16.23 16.31 -1.20
C PHE A 264 -17.18 17.34 -0.55
N GLY A 265 -16.69 18.09 0.43
CA GLY A 265 -17.46 19.09 1.17
C GLY A 265 -18.62 18.46 1.93
N ILE A 266 -19.85 18.91 1.65
CA ILE A 266 -21.07 18.39 2.31
C ILE A 266 -21.34 16.91 2.04
N ALA A 267 -20.74 16.32 0.99
CA ALA A 267 -20.91 14.91 0.65
C ALA A 267 -19.95 13.96 1.40
N ASP A 268 -19.01 14.47 2.21
CA ASP A 268 -18.01 13.64 2.92
C ASP A 268 -18.66 12.51 3.72
N CYS A 269 -19.76 12.79 4.45
CA CYS A 269 -20.48 11.80 5.27
C CYS A 269 -20.87 10.50 4.53
N LEU A 270 -21.24 10.59 3.25
CA LEU A 270 -21.85 9.51 2.46
C LEU A 270 -20.94 8.93 1.36
N VAL A 271 -19.83 9.60 1.08
CA VAL A 271 -18.95 9.31 -0.07
C VAL A 271 -17.50 9.12 0.36
N ARG A 272 -17.05 9.79 1.44
CA ARG A 272 -15.67 9.70 1.88
C ARG A 272 -15.51 8.56 2.88
N ASN A 273 -14.90 7.47 2.42
CA ASN A 273 -14.63 6.31 3.25
C ASN A 273 -13.66 6.68 4.40
N HIS A 274 -12.62 7.45 4.08
CA HIS A 274 -11.55 7.79 5.03
C HIS A 274 -11.04 9.24 4.90
N ALA A 275 -10.58 9.80 6.02
CA ALA A 275 -10.10 11.19 6.10
C ALA A 275 -8.59 11.36 5.79
N ARG A 276 -7.96 10.38 5.14
CA ARG A 276 -6.49 10.23 5.03
C ARG A 276 -5.99 10.23 3.59
N SER A 277 -4.84 10.87 3.36
CA SER A 277 -4.10 10.73 2.11
C SER A 277 -3.49 9.32 1.97
N ILE A 278 -3.16 8.89 0.75
CA ILE A 278 -2.58 7.57 0.48
C ILE A 278 -1.30 7.34 1.30
N LEU A 279 -0.43 8.35 1.39
CA LEU A 279 0.78 8.29 2.21
C LEU A 279 0.44 8.06 3.69
N GLN A 280 -0.58 8.75 4.22
CA GLN A 280 -1.04 8.56 5.61
C GLN A 280 -1.64 7.17 5.84
N GLN A 281 -2.44 6.65 4.91
CA GLN A 281 -3.00 5.29 4.98
C GLN A 281 -1.89 4.24 5.04
N LEU A 282 -0.86 4.38 4.20
CA LEU A 282 0.32 3.51 4.21
C LEU A 282 1.12 3.65 5.53
N HIS A 283 1.28 4.85 6.07
CA HIS A 283 1.92 5.03 7.39
C HIS A 283 1.12 4.41 8.55
N LEU A 284 -0.21 4.37 8.49
CA LEU A 284 -1.05 3.68 9.49
C LEU A 284 -0.89 2.16 9.48
N GLY A 285 -0.46 1.57 8.35
CA GLY A 285 -0.27 0.13 8.21
C GLY A 285 -1.06 -0.52 7.08
N ILE A 286 -1.82 0.25 6.28
CA ILE A 286 -2.54 -0.29 5.12
C ILE A 286 -1.51 -0.76 4.08
N ARG A 287 -1.66 -1.98 3.57
CA ARG A 287 -0.78 -2.58 2.55
C ARG A 287 -1.55 -3.11 1.35
N TYR A 288 -2.86 -2.93 1.33
CA TYR A 288 -3.74 -3.24 0.22
C TYR A 288 -4.63 -2.02 -0.07
N LEU A 289 -4.45 -1.38 -1.22
CA LEU A 289 -5.23 -0.23 -1.66
C LEU A 289 -6.17 -0.69 -2.77
N ASP A 290 -7.47 -0.72 -2.47
CA ASP A 290 -8.53 -1.00 -3.41
C ASP A 290 -9.05 0.33 -3.97
N ILE A 291 -9.12 0.46 -5.29
CA ILE A 291 -9.16 1.75 -6.00
C ILE A 291 -10.14 1.67 -7.17
N ASP A 292 -11.29 2.34 -7.03
CA ASP A 292 -12.11 2.74 -8.18
C ASP A 292 -11.31 3.76 -9.00
N SER A 293 -11.31 3.60 -10.33
CA SER A 293 -10.62 4.53 -11.24
C SER A 293 -11.45 4.83 -12.47
N SER A 294 -11.40 6.08 -12.92
CA SER A 294 -12.15 6.57 -14.06
C SER A 294 -11.39 7.65 -14.82
N TYR A 295 -11.86 7.98 -16.03
CA TYR A 295 -11.28 9.05 -16.84
C TYR A 295 -12.26 10.20 -17.07
N PHE A 296 -13.45 9.92 -17.63
CA PHE A 296 -14.41 10.98 -17.97
C PHE A 296 -14.98 11.67 -16.74
N GLN A 297 -15.30 10.92 -15.68
CA GLN A 297 -15.84 11.49 -14.43
C GLN A 297 -14.87 12.43 -13.71
N CYS A 298 -13.55 12.23 -13.91
CA CYS A 298 -12.50 13.07 -13.32
C CYS A 298 -12.01 14.20 -14.24
N GLY A 299 -12.15 14.05 -15.56
CA GLY A 299 -11.52 14.89 -16.58
C GLY A 299 -10.01 14.63 -16.75
N LEU A 300 -9.54 13.47 -16.26
CA LEU A 300 -8.19 12.94 -16.28
C LEU A 300 -8.20 11.51 -15.71
N LEU A 301 -7.09 10.76 -15.80
CA LEU A 301 -6.96 9.48 -15.08
C LEU A 301 -6.95 9.72 -13.55
N GLY A 302 -8.10 9.46 -12.92
CA GLY A 302 -8.32 9.73 -11.51
C GLY A 302 -8.91 8.55 -10.75
N THR A 303 -8.99 8.74 -9.44
CA THR A 303 -9.75 7.86 -8.55
C THR A 303 -11.13 8.45 -8.35
N ASN A 304 -12.15 7.61 -8.33
CA ASN A 304 -13.54 8.01 -8.10
C ASN A 304 -14.11 7.32 -6.85
N HIS A 305 -15.32 7.71 -6.49
CA HIS A 305 -16.27 6.89 -5.76
C HIS A 305 -17.66 7.41 -6.14
N LYS A 306 -18.43 6.58 -6.85
CA LYS A 306 -19.64 7.04 -7.57
C LYS A 306 -19.26 8.23 -8.48
N ILE A 307 -20.11 9.26 -8.54
CA ILE A 307 -19.88 10.47 -9.36
C ILE A 307 -18.80 11.43 -8.82
N PHE A 308 -18.05 11.09 -7.78
CA PHE A 308 -17.11 12.02 -7.15
C PHE A 308 -15.65 11.65 -7.45
N CYS A 309 -14.89 12.57 -8.04
CA CYS A 309 -13.46 12.40 -8.29
C CYS A 309 -12.63 12.71 -7.04
N GLY A 310 -11.95 11.72 -6.47
CA GLY A 310 -11.17 11.81 -5.23
C GLY A 310 -9.71 12.28 -5.38
N GLY A 311 -9.21 12.36 -6.62
CA GLY A 311 -7.87 12.87 -6.97
C GLY A 311 -7.32 12.23 -8.25
N SER A 312 -6.15 12.66 -8.75
CA SER A 312 -5.51 11.97 -9.89
C SER A 312 -4.77 10.71 -9.43
N VAL A 313 -4.76 9.66 -10.25
CA VAL A 313 -3.97 8.45 -9.97
C VAL A 313 -2.49 8.80 -9.85
N CYS A 314 -2.03 9.80 -10.59
CA CYS A 314 -0.67 10.29 -10.49
C CYS A 314 -0.28 10.69 -9.05
N ARG A 315 -1.12 11.51 -8.37
CA ARG A 315 -0.88 11.90 -6.96
C ARG A 315 -0.90 10.69 -6.01
N LEU A 316 -1.72 9.68 -6.28
CA LEU A 316 -1.75 8.41 -5.53
C LEU A 316 -0.44 7.63 -5.71
N VAL A 317 0.00 7.46 -6.95
CA VAL A 317 1.21 6.69 -7.30
C VAL A 317 2.47 7.35 -6.77
N LYS A 318 2.58 8.69 -6.83
CA LYS A 318 3.69 9.43 -6.22
C LYS A 318 3.73 9.27 -4.69
N GLN A 319 2.57 9.23 -4.02
CA GLN A 319 2.50 8.93 -2.58
C GLN A 319 2.91 7.48 -2.23
N VAL A 320 2.54 6.49 -3.05
CA VAL A 320 3.02 5.11 -2.91
C VAL A 320 4.54 5.05 -3.10
N ARG A 321 5.08 5.74 -4.11
CA ARG A 321 6.53 5.83 -4.36
C ARG A 321 7.28 6.47 -3.18
N ALA A 322 6.78 7.59 -2.67
CA ALA A 322 7.34 8.29 -1.51
C ALA A 322 7.36 7.40 -0.26
N PHE A 323 6.26 6.67 0.02
CA PHE A 323 6.20 5.70 1.10
C PHE A 323 7.27 4.59 0.94
N LEU A 324 7.39 4.01 -0.25
CA LEU A 324 8.33 2.91 -0.52
C LEU A 324 9.81 3.35 -0.52
N SER A 325 10.11 4.64 -0.68
CA SER A 325 11.45 5.18 -0.42
C SER A 325 11.80 5.13 1.08
N GLN A 326 10.85 5.51 1.94
CA GLN A 326 11.00 5.58 3.40
C GLN A 326 10.89 4.21 4.07
N LYS A 327 10.14 3.28 3.48
CA LYS A 327 9.87 1.92 3.98
C LYS A 327 10.32 0.88 2.95
N PRO A 328 11.63 0.72 2.73
CA PRO A 328 12.10 -0.07 1.58
C PRO A 328 11.95 -1.59 1.77
N HIS A 329 11.56 -2.03 2.97
CA HIS A 329 11.22 -3.40 3.35
C HIS A 329 9.72 -3.73 3.23
N ASP A 330 8.90 -2.77 2.83
CA ASP A 330 7.45 -2.97 2.78
C ASP A 330 6.98 -3.39 1.38
N VAL A 331 5.94 -4.19 1.37
CA VAL A 331 5.27 -4.76 0.19
C VAL A 331 3.85 -4.26 0.17
N VAL A 332 3.46 -3.63 -0.95
CA VAL A 332 2.15 -3.00 -1.14
C VAL A 332 1.45 -3.66 -2.33
N THR A 333 0.14 -3.86 -2.18
CA THR A 333 -0.75 -4.28 -3.27
C THR A 333 -1.65 -3.12 -3.66
N LEU A 334 -1.75 -2.86 -4.96
CA LEU A 334 -2.67 -1.91 -5.58
C LEU A 334 -3.68 -2.72 -6.40
N THR A 335 -4.97 -2.50 -6.16
CA THR A 335 -6.05 -3.14 -6.91
C THR A 335 -6.91 -2.05 -7.53
N PHE A 336 -6.90 -1.97 -8.85
CA PHE A 336 -7.78 -1.11 -9.63
C PHE A 336 -8.96 -1.98 -10.08
N ASN A 337 -10.05 -1.93 -9.32
CA ASN A 337 -11.02 -3.01 -9.18
C ASN A 337 -12.07 -3.10 -10.31
N HIS A 338 -13.11 -3.89 -10.12
CA HIS A 338 -14.18 -4.12 -11.08
C HIS A 338 -15.10 -2.91 -11.30
N ASP A 339 -15.09 -1.92 -10.41
CA ASP A 339 -15.80 -0.64 -10.56
C ASP A 339 -14.98 0.41 -11.34
N MET A 340 -13.89 -0.02 -11.99
CA MET A 340 -13.17 0.76 -13.01
C MET A 340 -14.09 1.18 -14.17
N GLU A 341 -14.23 2.49 -14.35
CA GLU A 341 -14.89 3.11 -15.50
C GLU A 341 -13.90 3.25 -16.67
N ASP A 342 -14.41 3.45 -17.89
CA ASP A 342 -13.62 3.78 -19.10
C ASP A 342 -12.39 2.88 -19.36
N PRO A 343 -12.49 1.54 -19.23
CA PRO A 343 -11.32 0.65 -19.16
C PRO A 343 -10.43 0.72 -20.41
N GLU A 344 -10.96 1.03 -21.58
CA GLU A 344 -10.20 1.24 -22.82
C GLU A 344 -9.29 2.48 -22.81
N ILE A 345 -9.57 3.48 -21.97
CA ILE A 345 -8.72 4.67 -21.75
C ILE A 345 -7.91 4.52 -20.46
N VAL A 346 -8.55 4.09 -19.38
CA VAL A 346 -7.94 3.95 -18.05
C VAL A 346 -6.81 2.94 -18.07
N ILE A 347 -6.98 1.75 -18.64
CA ILE A 347 -5.96 0.69 -18.59
C ILE A 347 -4.67 1.10 -19.30
N PRO A 348 -4.66 1.65 -20.53
CA PRO A 348 -3.44 2.16 -21.16
C PRO A 348 -2.77 3.28 -20.35
N ALA A 349 -3.51 4.30 -19.92
CA ALA A 349 -2.96 5.44 -19.18
C ALA A 349 -2.37 5.02 -17.82
N LEU A 350 -3.09 4.18 -17.07
CA LEU A 350 -2.66 3.62 -15.80
C LEU A 350 -1.41 2.76 -15.95
N THR A 351 -1.37 1.92 -16.99
CA THR A 351 -0.21 1.08 -17.31
C THR A 351 1.03 1.91 -17.59
N ARG A 352 0.87 3.03 -18.31
CA ARG A 352 1.95 3.99 -18.60
C ARG A 352 2.45 4.65 -17.31
N GLN A 353 1.57 5.27 -16.52
CA GLN A 353 1.95 5.91 -15.25
C GLN A 353 2.60 4.93 -14.26
N LEU A 354 2.05 3.73 -14.06
CA LEU A 354 2.63 2.75 -13.13
C LEU A 354 4.01 2.26 -13.61
N LYS A 355 4.17 1.97 -14.91
CA LYS A 355 5.45 1.53 -15.48
C LYS A 355 6.54 2.60 -15.33
N VAL A 356 6.19 3.88 -15.53
CA VAL A 356 7.11 5.01 -15.42
C VAL A 356 7.46 5.30 -13.95
N GLN A 357 6.45 5.44 -13.09
CA GLN A 357 6.64 5.89 -11.72
C GLN A 357 7.05 4.78 -10.72
N LEU A 358 6.74 3.51 -11.00
CA LEU A 358 7.03 2.37 -10.12
C LEU A 358 7.77 1.20 -10.81
N GLY A 359 8.11 1.31 -12.09
CA GLY A 359 8.58 0.21 -12.96
C GLY A 359 9.56 -0.80 -12.34
N PRO A 360 10.67 -0.37 -11.70
CA PRO A 360 11.58 -1.29 -11.00
C PRO A 360 10.86 -2.14 -9.95
N MET A 361 9.94 -1.54 -9.20
CA MET A 361 9.19 -2.13 -8.07
C MET A 361 8.04 -3.06 -8.45
N LEU A 362 7.53 -3.00 -9.69
CA LEU A 362 6.39 -3.81 -10.15
C LEU A 362 6.75 -5.30 -10.21
N ASN A 363 6.05 -6.13 -9.43
CA ASN A 363 6.30 -7.57 -9.31
C ASN A 363 5.74 -8.34 -10.50
N ASP A 364 6.56 -9.20 -11.11
CA ASP A 364 6.23 -10.05 -12.27
C ASP A 364 6.28 -11.56 -11.95
N LYS A 365 6.69 -11.93 -10.73
CA LYS A 365 7.15 -13.29 -10.40
C LYS A 365 6.04 -14.32 -10.49
N PHE A 366 4.82 -13.98 -10.09
CA PHE A 366 3.69 -14.91 -10.16
C PHE A 366 3.45 -15.38 -11.60
N ARG A 367 3.37 -14.45 -12.57
CA ARG A 367 3.10 -14.76 -13.97
C ARG A 367 4.29 -15.39 -14.69
N LEU A 368 5.52 -15.02 -14.32
CA LEU A 368 6.74 -15.62 -14.89
C LEU A 368 7.11 -16.97 -14.28
N SER A 369 6.56 -17.35 -13.13
CA SER A 369 6.95 -18.58 -12.40
C SER A 369 6.64 -19.90 -13.12
N GLY A 370 5.73 -19.91 -14.10
CA GLY A 370 5.18 -21.12 -14.72
C GLY A 370 4.26 -21.93 -13.78
N GLU A 371 4.64 -22.09 -12.51
CA GLU A 371 3.90 -22.75 -11.44
C GLU A 371 2.66 -21.99 -10.94
N LYS A 372 2.43 -20.74 -11.39
CA LYS A 372 1.45 -19.79 -10.82
C LYS A 372 1.65 -19.65 -9.30
N ARG A 373 2.90 -19.39 -8.92
CA ARG A 373 3.36 -19.36 -7.52
C ARG A 373 3.73 -17.95 -7.12
N TRP A 374 3.07 -17.41 -6.10
CA TRP A 374 3.44 -16.13 -5.51
C TRP A 374 4.86 -16.21 -4.91
N PRO A 375 5.69 -15.17 -5.08
CA PRO A 375 7.00 -15.11 -4.44
C PRO A 375 6.85 -14.98 -2.93
N LYS A 376 7.90 -15.33 -2.18
CA LYS A 376 8.00 -15.00 -0.76
C LYS A 376 8.25 -13.50 -0.58
N LEU A 377 7.79 -12.92 0.52
CA LEU A 377 7.97 -11.48 0.76
C LEU A 377 9.45 -11.06 0.78
N TYR A 378 10.36 -11.91 1.29
CA TYR A 378 11.79 -11.59 1.22
C TYR A 378 12.34 -11.53 -0.22
N GLU A 379 11.77 -12.30 -1.16
CA GLU A 379 12.19 -12.34 -2.56
C GLU A 379 11.73 -11.06 -3.25
N ALA A 380 10.49 -10.65 -3.01
CA ALA A 380 9.93 -9.37 -3.42
C ALA A 380 10.79 -8.19 -2.89
N VAL A 381 11.11 -8.17 -1.60
CA VAL A 381 11.93 -7.11 -1.00
C VAL A 381 13.37 -7.10 -1.55
N ARG A 382 14.06 -8.25 -1.58
CA ARG A 382 15.47 -8.32 -2.03
C ARG A 382 15.67 -8.04 -3.52
N THR A 383 14.69 -8.34 -4.36
CA THR A 383 14.75 -8.05 -5.80
C THR A 383 14.19 -6.66 -6.14
N ASN A 384 13.79 -5.87 -5.14
CA ASN A 384 13.00 -4.65 -5.29
C ASN A 384 11.81 -4.84 -6.24
N LYS A 385 11.03 -5.91 -6.03
CA LYS A 385 9.81 -6.29 -6.75
C LYS A 385 8.66 -6.35 -5.77
N ARG A 386 8.38 -5.21 -5.11
CA ARG A 386 7.56 -5.10 -3.90
C ARG A 386 6.18 -4.46 -4.10
N VAL A 387 5.81 -4.10 -5.32
CA VAL A 387 4.47 -3.63 -5.68
C VAL A 387 3.74 -4.71 -6.48
N PHE A 388 2.63 -5.20 -5.96
CA PHE A 388 1.71 -6.09 -6.68
C PHE A 388 0.56 -5.27 -7.24
N VAL A 389 0.23 -5.44 -8.52
CA VAL A 389 -0.83 -4.67 -9.18
C VAL A 389 -1.87 -5.61 -9.78
N PHE A 390 -3.12 -5.43 -9.40
CA PHE A 390 -4.30 -6.11 -9.94
C PHE A 390 -5.17 -5.09 -10.68
N TYR A 391 -5.64 -5.44 -11.87
CA TYR A 391 -6.66 -4.67 -12.60
C TYR A 391 -7.96 -5.48 -12.72
N SER A 392 -9.06 -4.75 -12.93
CA SER A 392 -10.36 -5.21 -13.40
C SER A 392 -10.28 -6.39 -14.36
N PRO A 393 -11.24 -7.34 -14.32
CA PRO A 393 -11.40 -8.40 -15.32
C PRO A 393 -11.30 -7.91 -16.79
N ALA A 394 -11.71 -6.67 -17.05
CA ALA A 394 -11.64 -6.04 -18.38
C ALA A 394 -10.23 -6.10 -19.00
N VAL A 395 -9.16 -6.02 -18.21
CA VAL A 395 -7.76 -6.07 -18.70
C VAL A 395 -7.43 -7.37 -19.46
N HIS A 396 -8.15 -8.44 -19.17
CA HIS A 396 -7.97 -9.75 -19.78
C HIS A 396 -9.03 -10.03 -20.84
N ASP A 397 -10.24 -9.51 -20.66
CA ASP A 397 -11.43 -9.93 -21.42
C ASP A 397 -11.75 -9.03 -22.61
N THR A 398 -11.23 -7.81 -22.68
CA THR A 398 -11.47 -6.89 -23.80
C THR A 398 -10.24 -6.72 -24.70
N SER A 399 -10.50 -6.29 -25.94
CA SER A 399 -9.46 -5.84 -26.88
C SER A 399 -9.58 -4.32 -26.98
N PRO A 400 -8.48 -3.53 -26.97
CA PRO A 400 -7.07 -3.96 -27.06
C PRO A 400 -6.37 -4.26 -25.72
N THR A 401 -7.04 -4.10 -24.58
CA THR A 401 -6.44 -4.17 -23.23
C THR A 401 -5.75 -5.52 -22.93
N SER A 402 -6.28 -6.63 -23.44
CA SER A 402 -5.68 -7.97 -23.36
C SER A 402 -4.29 -8.07 -23.99
N LEU A 403 -3.92 -7.20 -24.94
CA LEU A 403 -2.56 -7.11 -25.45
C LEU A 403 -1.61 -6.54 -24.39
N LEU A 404 -2.00 -5.48 -23.68
CA LEU A 404 -1.22 -4.92 -22.57
C LEU A 404 -1.04 -5.95 -21.45
N TYR A 405 -2.10 -6.67 -21.09
CA TYR A 405 -2.00 -7.78 -20.15
C TYR A 405 -1.00 -8.85 -20.62
N THR A 406 -0.97 -9.18 -21.91
CA THR A 406 -0.03 -10.16 -22.46
C THR A 406 1.42 -9.65 -22.45
N LEU A 407 1.65 -8.38 -22.80
CA LEU A 407 2.97 -7.74 -22.84
C LEU A 407 3.56 -7.44 -21.46
N HIS A 408 2.74 -7.32 -20.41
CA HIS A 408 3.16 -6.89 -19.09
C HIS A 408 2.85 -7.94 -18.01
N SER A 409 3.83 -8.82 -17.78
CA SER A 409 3.77 -9.89 -16.76
C SER A 409 3.63 -9.40 -15.31
N TRP A 410 3.77 -8.10 -15.05
CA TRP A 410 3.51 -7.51 -13.73
C TRP A 410 2.05 -7.13 -13.49
N ILE A 411 1.23 -7.06 -14.54
CA ILE A 411 -0.22 -6.84 -14.40
C ILE A 411 -0.87 -8.17 -14.02
N HIS A 412 -1.58 -8.19 -12.90
CA HIS A 412 -2.40 -9.31 -12.45
C HIS A 412 -3.88 -9.00 -12.73
N THR A 413 -4.73 -10.01 -12.85
CA THR A 413 -6.18 -9.81 -12.97
C THR A 413 -6.88 -10.07 -11.64
N GLU A 414 -7.83 -9.21 -11.30
CA GLU A 414 -8.71 -9.36 -10.13
C GLU A 414 -9.47 -10.70 -10.13
N LYS A 415 -9.60 -11.38 -11.29
CA LYS A 415 -10.11 -12.77 -11.34
C LYS A 415 -9.37 -13.76 -10.42
N TRP A 416 -8.15 -13.44 -9.98
CA TRP A 416 -7.40 -14.24 -9.02
C TRP A 416 -7.76 -13.95 -7.56
N VAL A 417 -8.44 -12.84 -7.31
CA VAL A 417 -8.95 -12.41 -6.02
C VAL A 417 -10.39 -12.92 -5.85
N GLY A 418 -10.75 -13.29 -4.64
CA GLY A 418 -12.12 -13.59 -4.25
C GLY A 418 -12.56 -12.61 -3.19
N SER A 419 -13.54 -11.78 -3.49
CA SER A 419 -14.14 -10.87 -2.52
C SER A 419 -15.28 -11.52 -1.76
N THR A 420 -15.30 -11.40 -0.43
CA THR A 420 -16.48 -11.76 0.36
C THR A 420 -17.56 -10.71 0.37
N TRP A 421 -17.38 -9.59 -0.36
CA TRP A 421 -18.39 -8.56 -0.45
C TRP A 421 -19.73 -9.12 -0.92
N ARG A 422 -20.75 -8.66 -0.23
CA ARG A 422 -22.17 -8.84 -0.50
C ARG A 422 -22.81 -7.51 -0.08
N PRO A 423 -23.90 -7.06 -0.72
CA PRO A 423 -24.72 -5.96 -0.23
C PRO A 423 -25.47 -6.40 1.04
N ILE A 424 -24.74 -6.58 2.13
CA ILE A 424 -25.27 -6.87 3.45
C ILE A 424 -25.55 -5.51 4.08
N ALA A 425 -26.75 -5.04 3.80
CA ALA A 425 -27.41 -4.01 4.57
C ALA A 425 -27.16 -4.20 6.07
N ALA A 426 -26.30 -3.36 6.64
CA ALA A 426 -26.38 -2.98 8.03
C ALA A 426 -27.44 -1.87 8.20
N GLN A 427 -28.57 -1.97 7.47
CA GLN A 427 -29.69 -1.02 7.44
C GLN A 427 -30.30 -0.76 8.83
N ASP A 428 -30.08 -1.68 9.78
CA ASP A 428 -30.52 -1.54 11.18
C ASP A 428 -29.34 -1.30 12.17
N GLY A 429 -28.13 -1.05 11.67
CA GLY A 429 -26.88 -1.06 12.45
C GLY A 429 -26.54 -2.43 13.08
N ASN A 430 -27.24 -3.51 12.70
CA ASN A 430 -27.10 -4.82 13.32
C ASN A 430 -26.02 -5.69 12.67
N CYS A 431 -24.78 -5.48 13.09
CA CYS A 431 -23.60 -6.13 12.53
C CYS A 431 -23.44 -7.64 12.87
N SER A 432 -24.42 -8.28 13.51
CA SER A 432 -24.34 -9.67 14.02
C SER A 432 -24.18 -10.74 12.93
N LYS A 433 -24.72 -10.52 11.73
CA LYS A 433 -24.67 -11.48 10.61
C LYS A 433 -23.39 -11.40 9.77
N ILE A 434 -22.59 -10.35 9.91
CA ILE A 434 -21.43 -10.07 9.03
C ILE A 434 -20.44 -11.23 9.02
N VAL A 435 -20.09 -11.79 10.18
CA VAL A 435 -19.14 -12.90 10.29
C VAL A 435 -19.66 -14.13 9.55
N ALA A 436 -20.89 -14.57 9.81
CA ALA A 436 -21.46 -15.76 9.18
C ALA A 436 -21.48 -15.65 7.64
N LEU A 437 -21.94 -14.52 7.12
CA LEU A 437 -22.04 -14.28 5.67
C LEU A 437 -20.66 -14.16 5.00
N THR A 438 -19.68 -13.57 5.69
CA THR A 438 -18.27 -13.54 5.25
C THR A 438 -17.69 -14.95 5.16
N VAL A 439 -17.97 -15.79 6.16
CA VAL A 439 -17.51 -17.19 6.23
C VAL A 439 -18.14 -18.04 5.12
N ASP A 440 -19.45 -17.94 4.90
CA ASP A 440 -20.12 -18.67 3.83
C ASP A 440 -19.59 -18.26 2.44
N ARG A 441 -19.36 -16.96 2.20
CA ARG A 441 -18.77 -16.49 0.94
C ARG A 441 -17.29 -16.89 0.79
N CYS A 442 -16.52 -16.93 1.87
CA CYS A 442 -15.17 -17.48 1.87
C CYS A 442 -15.16 -18.97 1.50
N ARG A 443 -16.13 -19.77 2.00
CA ARG A 443 -16.32 -21.19 1.62
C ARG A 443 -16.61 -21.33 0.12
N GLU A 444 -17.52 -20.52 -0.42
CA GLU A 444 -17.85 -20.51 -1.86
C GLU A 444 -16.64 -20.19 -2.75
N LEU A 445 -15.78 -19.26 -2.31
CA LEU A 445 -14.66 -18.75 -3.10
C LEU A 445 -13.29 -19.35 -2.72
N GLN A 446 -13.25 -20.38 -1.88
CA GLN A 446 -12.04 -20.89 -1.21
C GLN A 446 -10.84 -21.21 -2.12
N HIS A 447 -11.09 -21.50 -3.41
CA HIS A 447 -10.07 -21.84 -4.41
C HIS A 447 -9.42 -20.63 -5.12
N ARG A 448 -9.88 -19.40 -4.87
CA ARG A 448 -9.26 -18.17 -5.43
C ARG A 448 -7.83 -18.02 -4.90
N GLN A 449 -6.93 -17.40 -5.68
CA GLN A 449 -5.53 -17.26 -5.28
C GLN A 449 -5.37 -16.34 -4.08
N LEU A 450 -6.05 -15.19 -4.11
CA LEU A 450 -6.21 -14.29 -2.98
C LEU A 450 -7.68 -14.26 -2.52
N MET A 451 -7.91 -13.85 -1.29
CA MET A 451 -9.21 -13.85 -0.63
C MET A 451 -9.34 -12.61 0.27
N GLU A 452 -10.29 -11.74 -0.03
CA GLU A 452 -10.56 -10.49 0.70
C GLU A 452 -11.75 -10.65 1.63
N MET A 453 -11.56 -10.36 2.91
CA MET A 453 -12.63 -10.23 3.90
C MET A 453 -13.16 -8.79 3.83
N SER A 454 -14.12 -8.55 2.95
CA SER A 454 -14.70 -7.22 2.74
C SER A 454 -15.77 -6.92 3.78
N ILE A 455 -15.42 -6.07 4.75
CA ILE A 455 -16.29 -5.55 5.81
C ILE A 455 -16.64 -4.10 5.48
N ILE A 456 -17.29 -3.93 4.32
CA ILE A 456 -17.74 -2.65 3.78
C ILE A 456 -19.13 -2.35 4.35
N LEU A 457 -19.34 -1.15 4.88
CA LEU A 457 -20.61 -0.76 5.52
C LEU A 457 -21.30 0.33 4.71
N TRP A 458 -22.58 0.11 4.40
CA TRP A 458 -23.40 1.07 3.69
C TRP A 458 -24.76 1.27 4.37
N ASP A 459 -25.13 2.54 4.46
CA ASP A 459 -26.45 3.05 4.86
C ASP A 459 -26.70 4.38 4.13
N TRP A 460 -27.92 4.91 4.22
CA TRP A 460 -28.35 6.14 3.54
C TRP A 460 -28.72 7.27 4.51
N GLU A 461 -28.94 6.98 5.79
CA GLU A 461 -29.16 7.95 6.86
C GLU A 461 -27.87 8.25 7.64
N LEU A 462 -27.03 7.23 7.85
CA LEU A 462 -25.84 7.30 8.71
C LEU A 462 -24.54 7.50 7.91
N CYS A 463 -23.63 8.31 8.45
CA CYS A 463 -22.29 8.43 7.87
C CYS A 463 -21.50 7.11 8.04
N ILE A 464 -20.61 6.82 7.09
CA ILE A 464 -19.75 5.61 7.11
C ILE A 464 -19.00 5.46 8.44
N SER A 465 -18.51 6.59 8.99
CA SER A 465 -17.80 6.65 10.28
C SER A 465 -18.67 6.29 11.50
N GLU A 466 -20.00 6.42 11.41
CA GLU A 466 -20.94 6.07 12.47
C GLU A 466 -21.36 4.60 12.41
N LEU A 467 -21.60 4.06 11.21
CA LEU A 467 -21.77 2.63 10.97
C LEU A 467 -20.54 1.85 11.44
N ALA A 468 -19.35 2.34 11.09
CA ALA A 468 -18.09 1.83 11.60
C ALA A 468 -18.09 1.75 13.13
N ARG A 469 -18.51 2.83 13.80
CA ARG A 469 -18.54 2.92 15.27
C ARG A 469 -19.53 1.96 15.91
N SER A 470 -20.65 1.62 15.26
CA SER A 470 -21.60 0.63 15.77
C SER A 470 -21.08 -0.80 15.63
N CYS A 471 -20.40 -1.14 14.53
CA CYS A 471 -19.83 -2.48 14.31
C CYS A 471 -18.53 -2.77 15.07
N ARG A 472 -17.72 -1.76 15.42
CA ARG A 472 -16.44 -1.93 16.14
C ARG A 472 -16.52 -2.81 17.39
N LYS A 473 -17.58 -2.72 18.20
CA LYS A 473 -17.68 -3.34 19.53
C LYS A 473 -17.91 -4.87 19.57
N ARG A 474 -17.87 -5.58 18.44
CA ARG A 474 -18.38 -6.98 18.34
C ARG A 474 -17.36 -8.01 17.82
N GLN A 475 -16.05 -7.73 17.90
CA GLN A 475 -14.96 -8.60 17.39
C GLN A 475 -15.08 -9.06 15.93
N ILE A 476 -15.91 -8.40 15.13
CA ILE A 476 -16.31 -8.86 13.79
C ILE A 476 -15.10 -9.07 12.87
N LEU A 477 -14.10 -8.19 12.97
CA LEU A 477 -12.86 -8.26 12.20
C LEU A 477 -12.07 -9.54 12.48
N HIS A 478 -11.93 -9.92 13.76
CA HIS A 478 -11.27 -11.17 14.17
C HIS A 478 -12.10 -12.39 13.78
N GLY A 479 -13.42 -12.36 14.01
CA GLY A 479 -14.33 -13.45 13.69
C GLY A 479 -14.40 -13.76 12.19
N ALA A 480 -14.43 -12.72 11.35
CA ALA A 480 -14.45 -12.86 9.88
C ALA A 480 -13.19 -13.55 9.35
N LEU A 481 -12.01 -13.09 9.79
CA LEU A 481 -10.73 -13.70 9.41
C LEU A 481 -10.62 -15.15 9.92
N ARG A 482 -10.85 -15.36 11.22
CA ARG A 482 -10.75 -16.68 11.88
C ARG A 482 -11.72 -17.70 11.27
N GLY A 483 -12.97 -17.32 11.00
CA GLY A 483 -13.96 -18.21 10.40
C GLY A 483 -13.64 -18.64 8.95
N CYS A 484 -12.82 -17.85 8.22
CA CYS A 484 -12.36 -18.17 6.88
C CYS A 484 -11.12 -19.10 6.87
N GLU A 485 -10.38 -19.20 7.99
CA GLU A 485 -9.16 -20.02 8.10
C GLU A 485 -9.33 -21.48 7.65
N PRO A 486 -10.38 -22.25 8.03
CA PRO A 486 -10.46 -23.68 7.69
C PRO A 486 -10.49 -23.94 6.18
N TYR A 487 -11.12 -23.03 5.42
CA TYR A 487 -11.24 -23.12 3.97
C TYR A 487 -9.96 -22.67 3.24
N ARG A 488 -9.17 -21.78 3.84
CA ARG A 488 -7.93 -21.26 3.25
C ARG A 488 -6.70 -22.09 3.63
N HIS A 489 -6.54 -22.42 4.90
CA HIS A 489 -5.41 -23.19 5.43
C HIS A 489 -5.35 -24.60 4.85
N SER A 490 -6.51 -25.23 4.59
CA SER A 490 -6.61 -26.54 3.89
C SER A 490 -5.99 -26.51 2.48
N HIS A 491 -5.99 -25.36 1.83
CA HIS A 491 -5.37 -25.13 0.52
C HIS A 491 -3.93 -24.55 0.61
N LYS A 492 -3.32 -24.52 1.80
CA LYS A 492 -2.02 -23.88 2.08
C LYS A 492 -1.98 -22.38 1.74
N MET A 493 -3.14 -21.72 1.80
CA MET A 493 -3.34 -20.27 1.65
C MET A 493 -3.86 -19.68 2.97
N SER A 494 -4.04 -18.37 3.04
CA SER A 494 -4.65 -17.66 4.18
C SER A 494 -5.83 -16.79 3.73
N PRO A 495 -6.66 -16.26 4.64
CA PRO A 495 -7.39 -15.01 4.39
C PRO A 495 -6.37 -13.90 4.09
N ASN A 496 -6.48 -13.20 2.97
CA ASN A 496 -5.36 -12.39 2.44
C ASN A 496 -5.51 -10.89 2.64
N VAL A 497 -6.73 -10.39 2.73
CA VAL A 497 -6.99 -8.97 3.00
C VAL A 497 -8.11 -8.89 4.03
N LEU A 498 -8.00 -7.97 4.98
CA LEU A 498 -9.16 -7.45 5.72
C LEU A 498 -9.43 -6.06 5.18
N LEU A 499 -10.48 -5.93 4.37
CA LEU A 499 -10.82 -4.73 3.61
C LEU A 499 -11.96 -3.99 4.34
N VAL A 500 -11.72 -2.74 4.72
CA VAL A 500 -12.67 -1.89 5.48
C VAL A 500 -12.76 -0.51 4.85
N ASP A 501 -13.77 0.29 5.19
CA ASP A 501 -13.83 1.71 4.80
C ASP A 501 -13.08 2.63 5.78
N TYR A 502 -12.93 2.22 7.05
CA TYR A 502 -12.62 3.10 8.20
C TYR A 502 -11.35 2.68 8.99
N PRO A 503 -10.15 3.07 8.56
CA PRO A 503 -8.90 2.67 9.20
C PRO A 503 -8.50 3.55 10.40
N GLU A 504 -9.24 4.62 10.74
CA GLU A 504 -8.80 5.65 11.71
C GLU A 504 -8.92 5.26 13.20
N VAL A 505 -9.24 4.00 13.51
CA VAL A 505 -9.12 3.48 14.88
C VAL A 505 -7.64 3.42 15.24
N ASP A 506 -7.28 3.73 16.49
CA ASP A 506 -5.92 3.55 16.99
C ASP A 506 -5.40 2.15 16.66
N ALA A 507 -4.20 2.05 16.08
CA ALA A 507 -3.68 0.81 15.53
C ALA A 507 -3.33 -0.26 16.57
N TYR A 508 -3.22 0.12 17.85
CA TYR A 508 -3.02 -0.78 18.98
C TYR A 508 -4.34 -1.16 19.67
N SER A 509 -5.46 -0.52 19.31
CA SER A 509 -6.77 -0.92 19.80
C SER A 509 -7.15 -2.31 19.30
N ALA A 510 -7.65 -3.15 20.22
CA ALA A 510 -8.19 -4.48 19.92
C ALA A 510 -9.31 -4.46 18.86
N ASP A 511 -10.04 -3.34 18.74
CA ASP A 511 -11.13 -3.16 17.77
C ASP A 511 -10.64 -2.69 16.38
N SER A 512 -9.32 -2.58 16.15
CA SER A 512 -8.74 -2.04 14.91
C SER A 512 -8.49 -3.10 13.83
N VAL A 513 -8.49 -2.64 12.56
CA VAL A 513 -8.11 -3.47 11.40
C VAL A 513 -6.67 -3.99 11.52
N PHE A 514 -5.76 -3.19 12.07
CA PHE A 514 -4.35 -3.53 12.19
C PHE A 514 -4.12 -4.63 13.23
N HIS A 515 -4.78 -4.54 14.37
CA HIS A 515 -4.77 -5.58 15.40
C HIS A 515 -5.34 -6.91 14.88
N ALA A 516 -6.48 -6.88 14.19
CA ALA A 516 -7.09 -8.08 13.59
C ALA A 516 -6.16 -8.76 12.57
N VAL A 517 -5.52 -7.97 11.70
CA VAL A 517 -4.55 -8.46 10.71
C VAL A 517 -3.27 -8.98 11.36
N TYR A 518 -2.77 -8.32 12.41
CA TYR A 518 -1.60 -8.76 13.15
C TYR A 518 -1.80 -10.16 13.75
N HIS A 519 -2.88 -10.38 14.50
CA HIS A 519 -3.16 -11.69 15.09
C HIS A 519 -3.52 -12.76 14.06
N GLN A 520 -4.12 -12.38 12.93
CA GLN A 520 -4.27 -13.30 11.81
C GLN A 520 -2.92 -13.71 11.23
N ASN A 521 -1.97 -12.78 11.15
CA ASN A 521 -0.61 -13.06 10.71
C ASN A 521 0.17 -13.92 11.69
N VAL A 522 -0.01 -13.77 13.01
CA VAL A 522 0.51 -14.71 14.03
C VAL A 522 0.05 -16.14 13.72
N ARG A 523 -1.26 -16.35 13.45
CA ARG A 523 -1.81 -17.66 13.06
C ARG A 523 -1.30 -18.15 11.71
N ASN A 524 -1.11 -17.26 10.73
CA ASN A 524 -0.52 -17.58 9.42
C ASN A 524 0.94 -18.05 9.55
N ILE A 525 1.77 -17.35 10.35
CA ILE A 525 3.17 -17.69 10.62
C ILE A 525 3.24 -19.11 11.18
N TYR A 526 2.51 -19.38 12.27
CA TYR A 526 2.47 -20.71 12.87
C TYR A 526 1.96 -21.79 11.89
N THR A 527 0.91 -21.51 11.10
CA THR A 527 0.34 -22.49 10.16
C THR A 527 1.28 -22.82 9.00
N HIS A 528 1.94 -21.83 8.41
CA HIS A 528 2.76 -22.02 7.20
C HIS A 528 4.24 -22.28 7.50
N ARG A 529 4.69 -22.15 8.75
CA ARG A 529 6.05 -22.44 9.21
C ARG A 529 6.13 -23.49 10.33
N ARG A 530 5.20 -24.46 10.36
CA ARG A 530 5.26 -25.60 11.29
C ARG A 530 6.60 -26.33 11.13
N GLY A 531 7.38 -26.37 12.20
CA GLY A 531 8.76 -26.90 12.22
C GLY A 531 9.82 -25.83 12.48
N ASP A 532 9.62 -24.60 11.99
CA ASP A 532 10.49 -23.45 12.34
C ASP A 532 9.93 -22.65 13.53
N CYS A 533 8.60 -22.63 13.68
CA CYS A 533 7.88 -21.83 14.66
C CYS A 533 7.01 -22.72 15.56
N GLN A 534 6.90 -22.34 16.84
CA GLN A 534 6.07 -23.01 17.84
C GLN A 534 5.20 -22.01 18.63
N VAL A 535 4.12 -22.51 19.24
CA VAL A 535 3.29 -21.73 20.16
C VAL A 535 3.78 -22.01 21.57
N VAL A 536 4.08 -20.96 22.34
CA VAL A 536 4.64 -21.05 23.70
C VAL A 536 3.95 -20.02 24.59
N VAL A 537 3.58 -20.43 25.81
CA VAL A 537 3.18 -19.54 26.90
C VAL A 537 3.92 -20.02 28.14
N ASP A 538 5.02 -19.35 28.48
CA ASP A 538 5.94 -19.70 29.58
C ASP A 538 5.26 -19.63 30.96
N ALA A 539 4.28 -18.73 31.09
CA ALA A 539 3.44 -18.59 32.28
C ALA A 539 2.24 -17.69 31.95
N ALA A 540 1.19 -17.78 32.76
CA ALA A 540 0.05 -16.86 32.71
C ALA A 540 -0.45 -16.55 34.12
N VAL A 541 -0.87 -15.30 34.39
CA VAL A 541 -1.34 -14.90 35.72
C VAL A 541 -2.35 -13.75 35.62
N ARG A 542 -3.35 -13.72 36.51
CA ARG A 542 -4.26 -12.57 36.63
C ARG A 542 -3.47 -11.36 37.12
N ARG A 543 -3.67 -10.17 36.52
CA ARG A 543 -2.95 -8.96 36.93
C ARG A 543 -3.54 -8.41 38.25
N PRO A 544 -2.79 -8.38 39.37
CA PRO A 544 -3.30 -7.85 40.63
C PRO A 544 -3.73 -6.39 40.51
N GLY A 545 -4.86 -6.04 41.14
CA GLY A 545 -5.47 -4.71 41.07
C GLY A 545 -6.14 -4.35 39.73
N GLN A 546 -6.10 -5.23 38.72
CA GLN A 546 -6.70 -5.01 37.41
C GLN A 546 -7.60 -6.19 37.04
N HIS A 547 -8.86 -6.15 37.50
CA HIS A 547 -9.78 -7.29 37.40
C HIS A 547 -10.00 -7.80 35.96
N ASP A 548 -9.96 -6.92 34.96
CA ASP A 548 -10.15 -7.25 33.55
C ASP A 548 -8.87 -7.76 32.85
N GLN A 549 -7.73 -7.89 33.55
CA GLN A 549 -6.44 -8.12 32.90
C GLN A 549 -5.71 -9.39 33.35
N SER A 550 -4.92 -9.94 32.44
CA SER A 550 -3.97 -11.02 32.71
C SER A 550 -2.65 -10.78 31.97
N LEU A 551 -1.57 -11.26 32.56
CA LEU A 551 -0.23 -11.22 32.00
C LEU A 551 0.10 -12.60 31.44
N PHE A 552 0.51 -12.67 30.18
CA PHE A 552 1.02 -13.88 29.54
C PHE A 552 2.52 -13.69 29.26
N PHE A 553 3.35 -14.57 29.80
CA PHE A 553 4.80 -14.55 29.59
C PHE A 553 5.13 -15.43 28.38
N VAL A 554 5.94 -14.91 27.45
CA VAL A 554 6.31 -15.60 26.20
C VAL A 554 7.77 -15.28 25.91
N GLY A 555 8.70 -16.08 26.43
CA GLY A 555 10.13 -15.79 26.42
C GLY A 555 10.45 -14.46 27.10
N SER A 556 11.18 -13.58 26.40
CA SER A 556 11.61 -12.28 26.91
C SER A 556 10.55 -11.16 26.82
N LYS A 557 9.25 -11.49 26.79
CA LYS A 557 8.16 -10.52 26.72
C LYS A 557 6.95 -10.92 27.58
N VAL A 558 6.25 -9.90 28.07
CA VAL A 558 4.91 -9.99 28.65
C VAL A 558 3.90 -9.40 27.69
N ILE A 559 2.81 -10.14 27.50
CA ILE A 559 1.61 -9.73 26.80
C ILE A 559 0.56 -9.39 27.86
N ILE A 560 -0.03 -8.19 27.79
CA ILE A 560 -1.16 -7.82 28.63
C ILE A 560 -2.44 -8.09 27.84
N TYR A 561 -3.29 -8.95 28.38
CA TYR A 561 -4.55 -9.37 27.79
C TYR A 561 -5.72 -8.74 28.55
N SER A 562 -6.70 -8.17 27.84
CA SER A 562 -7.98 -7.71 28.39
C SER A 562 -9.06 -8.74 28.11
N HIS A 563 -9.79 -9.14 29.16
CA HIS A 563 -10.87 -10.11 29.07
C HIS A 563 -12.15 -9.50 28.47
N SER A 564 -12.46 -8.23 28.77
CA SER A 564 -13.60 -7.51 28.17
C SER A 564 -13.42 -7.22 26.68
N LYS A 565 -12.18 -7.21 26.18
CA LYS A 565 -11.85 -7.17 24.75
C LYS A 565 -11.63 -8.54 24.12
N GLU A 566 -11.37 -9.55 24.95
CA GLU A 566 -10.85 -10.87 24.60
C GLU A 566 -9.62 -10.81 23.65
N ALA A 567 -8.69 -9.92 23.98
CA ALA A 567 -7.53 -9.60 23.14
C ALA A 567 -6.30 -9.14 23.92
N GLN A 568 -5.11 -9.39 23.36
CA GLN A 568 -3.90 -8.64 23.69
C GLN A 568 -4.15 -7.13 23.48
N ILE A 569 -3.77 -6.32 24.47
CA ILE A 569 -3.87 -4.84 24.39
C ILE A 569 -2.51 -4.16 24.48
N GLU A 570 -1.48 -4.85 24.98
CA GLU A 570 -0.13 -4.32 25.12
C GLU A 570 0.91 -5.46 25.08
N GLU A 571 2.13 -5.14 24.63
CA GLU A 571 3.30 -6.02 24.73
C GLU A 571 4.49 -5.23 25.30
N GLN A 572 5.10 -5.76 26.37
CA GLN A 572 6.32 -5.21 26.96
C GLN A 572 7.44 -6.23 26.90
N LYS A 573 8.59 -5.83 26.34
CA LYS A 573 9.83 -6.63 26.39
C LYS A 573 10.49 -6.49 27.76
N LEU A 574 10.94 -7.61 28.31
CA LEU A 574 11.63 -7.69 29.60
C LEU A 574 13.11 -8.05 29.34
N PRO A 575 14.01 -7.06 29.14
CA PRO A 575 15.39 -7.32 28.72
C PRO A 575 16.24 -8.05 29.77
N TRP A 576 15.77 -8.10 31.01
CA TRP A 576 16.37 -8.82 32.13
C TRP A 576 15.90 -10.29 32.24
N MET A 577 15.00 -10.74 31.36
CA MET A 577 14.39 -12.08 31.36
C MET A 577 14.54 -12.76 29.99
N SER A 578 14.84 -14.05 29.99
CA SER A 578 14.83 -14.89 28.76
C SER A 578 13.54 -15.71 28.61
N SER A 579 13.02 -16.18 29.74
CA SER A 579 11.82 -16.99 29.94
C SER A 579 11.55 -17.09 31.45
N VAL A 580 10.38 -17.61 31.81
CA VAL A 580 10.02 -18.10 33.17
C VAL A 580 9.47 -19.52 33.05
N ASP A 581 9.28 -20.19 34.19
CA ASP A 581 8.71 -21.54 34.22
C ASP A 581 7.30 -21.54 34.86
N ALA A 582 6.98 -20.58 35.73
CA ALA A 582 5.62 -20.32 36.17
C ALA A 582 5.43 -18.88 36.69
N ALA A 583 4.16 -18.46 36.84
CA ALA A 583 3.78 -17.22 37.48
C ALA A 583 2.47 -17.39 38.27
N TYR A 584 2.39 -16.82 39.48
CA TYR A 584 1.17 -16.82 40.30
C TYR A 584 1.08 -15.54 41.15
N VAL A 585 -0.09 -15.29 41.75
CA VAL A 585 -0.30 -14.16 42.66
C VAL A 585 -0.09 -14.64 44.09
N SER A 586 0.70 -13.93 44.89
CA SER A 586 0.89 -14.20 46.33
C SER A 586 -0.36 -13.81 47.14
N GLU A 587 -0.45 -14.25 48.40
CA GLU A 587 -1.49 -13.78 49.34
C GLU A 587 -1.44 -12.26 49.55
N GLU A 588 -0.24 -11.67 49.43
CA GLU A 588 0.02 -10.23 49.54
C GLU A 588 -0.38 -9.45 48.25
N GLY A 589 -0.81 -10.15 47.20
CA GLY A 589 -1.24 -9.55 45.93
C GLY A 589 -0.11 -9.20 44.96
N GLU A 590 1.10 -9.71 45.18
CA GLU A 590 2.24 -9.53 44.27
C GLU A 590 2.29 -10.63 43.21
N VAL A 591 2.89 -10.35 42.04
CA VAL A 591 3.15 -11.39 41.05
C VAL A 591 4.49 -12.05 41.37
N LEU A 592 4.46 -13.35 41.69
CA LEU A 592 5.63 -14.19 41.84
C LEU A 592 5.90 -14.91 40.53
N LEU A 593 7.15 -14.85 40.07
CA LEU A 593 7.68 -15.59 38.93
C LEU A 593 8.63 -16.67 39.42
N THR A 594 8.63 -17.84 38.81
CA THR A 594 9.60 -18.91 39.11
C THR A 594 10.48 -19.25 37.92
N ARG A 595 11.72 -19.65 38.21
CA ARG A 595 12.67 -20.19 37.24
C ARG A 595 13.61 -21.17 37.95
N GLY A 596 13.56 -22.44 37.58
CA GLY A 596 14.10 -23.53 38.36
C GLY A 596 13.61 -23.48 39.80
N CYS A 597 14.52 -23.74 40.74
CA CYS A 597 14.28 -23.58 42.17
C CYS A 597 14.53 -22.16 42.68
N SER A 598 14.14 -21.13 41.92
CA SER A 598 14.25 -19.72 42.33
C SER A 598 13.00 -18.94 41.97
N TRP A 599 12.68 -17.92 42.76
CA TRP A 599 11.56 -17.01 42.55
C TRP A 599 12.01 -15.55 42.46
N LEU A 600 11.18 -14.71 41.84
CA LEU A 600 11.36 -13.27 41.76
C LEU A 600 10.01 -12.55 41.86
N ARG A 601 9.95 -11.48 42.65
CA ARG A 601 8.77 -10.60 42.77
C ARG A 601 8.73 -9.60 41.64
N LEU A 602 7.59 -9.51 40.97
CA LEU A 602 7.30 -8.57 39.88
C LEU A 602 6.24 -7.57 40.31
N ASN A 603 6.53 -6.28 40.17
CA ASN A 603 5.54 -5.23 40.32
C ASN A 603 4.55 -5.27 39.13
N SER A 604 3.28 -5.56 39.39
CA SER A 604 2.27 -5.78 38.35
C SER A 604 1.96 -4.54 37.50
N SER A 605 2.27 -3.33 37.97
CA SER A 605 2.00 -2.08 37.25
C SER A 605 3.17 -1.70 36.32
N SER A 606 4.40 -1.71 36.82
CA SER A 606 5.61 -1.30 36.06
C SER A 606 6.29 -2.45 35.29
N LEU A 607 5.91 -3.70 35.60
CA LEU A 607 6.53 -4.92 35.10
C LEU A 607 8.07 -4.93 35.30
N GLN A 608 8.53 -4.33 36.39
CA GLN A 608 9.91 -4.41 36.87
C GLN A 608 10.00 -5.33 38.10
N PRO A 609 11.17 -5.98 38.32
CA PRO A 609 11.44 -6.68 39.56
C PRO A 609 11.32 -5.74 40.76
N VAL A 610 10.72 -6.22 41.85
CA VAL A 610 10.75 -5.52 43.15
C VAL A 610 12.15 -5.63 43.76
N ASP A 611 12.74 -6.82 43.67
CA ASP A 611 14.13 -7.11 44.03
C ASP A 611 14.94 -7.44 42.76
N PRO A 612 16.18 -6.94 42.60
CA PRO A 612 16.98 -7.19 41.39
C PRO A 612 17.56 -8.61 41.29
N ALA A 613 17.38 -9.44 42.32
CA ALA A 613 17.96 -10.77 42.42
C ALA A 613 16.88 -11.85 42.58
N TRP A 614 17.09 -12.98 41.91
CA TRP A 614 16.30 -14.20 42.11
C TRP A 614 16.63 -14.82 43.48
N THR A 615 15.61 -15.20 44.23
CA THR A 615 15.74 -15.81 45.57
C THR A 615 15.50 -17.31 45.49
N THR A 616 16.37 -18.11 46.08
CA THR A 616 16.24 -19.58 46.06
C THR A 616 15.05 -20.07 46.88
N ILE A 617 14.28 -21.02 46.33
CA ILE A 617 13.21 -21.72 47.04
C ILE A 617 13.83 -22.76 47.97
N GLY A 618 13.59 -22.66 49.28
CA GLY A 618 13.97 -23.70 50.23
C GLY A 618 13.18 -24.98 49.99
N SER A 619 13.85 -26.13 49.97
CA SER A 619 13.23 -27.45 49.74
C SER A 619 12.54 -27.61 48.38
N CYS A 620 13.21 -27.19 47.31
CA CYS A 620 12.78 -27.43 45.93
C CYS A 620 13.64 -28.54 45.28
N ASP A 621 13.01 -29.66 44.94
CA ASP A 621 13.66 -30.81 44.29
C ASP A 621 13.75 -30.66 42.75
N SER A 622 12.92 -29.78 42.17
CA SER A 622 12.70 -29.67 40.73
C SER A 622 11.92 -28.40 40.35
N ALA A 623 12.12 -27.93 39.12
CA ALA A 623 11.36 -26.80 38.57
C ALA A 623 9.85 -27.09 38.50
N PHE A 624 9.04 -26.03 38.48
CA PHE A 624 7.59 -26.10 38.25
C PHE A 624 7.31 -25.84 36.77
N ASP A 625 6.39 -26.57 36.16
CA ASP A 625 5.99 -26.32 34.75
C ASP A 625 4.87 -25.28 34.65
N ALA A 626 4.05 -25.16 35.70
CA ALA A 626 3.06 -24.11 35.87
C ALA A 626 2.65 -23.97 37.36
N ALA A 627 2.01 -22.85 37.72
CA ALA A 627 1.46 -22.64 39.05
C ALA A 627 0.21 -21.75 38.99
N VAL A 628 -0.75 -21.95 39.88
CA VAL A 628 -1.96 -21.10 39.98
C VAL A 628 -2.58 -21.19 41.38
N VAL A 629 -3.12 -20.08 41.88
CA VAL A 629 -3.89 -20.08 43.15
C VAL A 629 -5.36 -20.34 42.85
N LEU A 630 -5.95 -21.29 43.57
CA LEU A 630 -7.34 -21.73 43.43
C LEU A 630 -7.98 -21.78 44.80
N ASN A 631 -9.05 -21.01 45.02
CA ASN A 631 -9.75 -20.92 46.32
C ASN A 631 -8.79 -20.68 47.51
N GLY A 632 -7.78 -19.82 47.31
CA GLY A 632 -6.74 -19.52 48.30
C GLY A 632 -5.62 -20.56 48.43
N THR A 633 -5.70 -21.71 47.74
CA THR A 633 -4.67 -22.76 47.78
C THR A 633 -3.78 -22.68 46.54
N LEU A 634 -2.46 -22.57 46.71
CA LEU A 634 -1.51 -22.68 45.60
C LEU A 634 -1.52 -24.11 45.04
N HIS A 635 -1.61 -24.24 43.72
CA HIS A 635 -1.50 -25.50 42.99
C HIS A 635 -0.29 -25.42 42.06
N VAL A 636 0.66 -26.33 42.24
CA VAL A 636 1.90 -26.41 41.46
C VAL A 636 1.83 -27.61 40.52
N PHE A 637 2.16 -27.39 39.25
CA PHE A 637 2.17 -28.42 38.20
C PHE A 637 3.60 -28.87 37.94
N GLN A 638 3.80 -30.19 37.86
CA GLN A 638 5.09 -30.78 37.54
C GLN A 638 4.94 -32.15 36.88
N GLY A 639 5.48 -32.29 35.66
CA GLY A 639 5.35 -33.45 34.79
C GLY A 639 3.89 -33.87 34.63
N CYS A 640 3.57 -35.08 35.10
CA CYS A 640 2.21 -35.64 35.07
C CYS A 640 1.35 -35.33 36.31
N TYR A 641 1.74 -34.40 37.19
CA TYR A 641 1.10 -34.17 38.48
C TYR A 641 0.75 -32.70 38.74
N VAL A 642 -0.31 -32.47 39.51
CA VAL A 642 -0.58 -31.22 40.23
C VAL A 642 -0.59 -31.47 41.73
N THR A 643 0.13 -30.65 42.49
CA THR A 643 0.19 -30.71 43.94
C THR A 643 -0.46 -29.45 44.50
N PRO A 644 -1.66 -29.54 45.10
CA PRO A 644 -2.17 -28.47 45.94
C PRO A 644 -1.31 -28.35 47.19
N GLN A 645 -1.10 -27.14 47.67
CA GLN A 645 -0.35 -26.84 48.89
C GLN A 645 -0.91 -27.66 50.07
N ASP A 646 -0.01 -28.28 50.83
CA ASP A 646 -0.28 -29.16 51.97
C ASP A 646 -1.18 -30.40 51.67
N GLN A 647 -1.27 -30.81 50.39
CA GLN A 647 -2.08 -31.98 49.96
C GLN A 647 -1.27 -32.98 49.11
N THR A 648 -1.86 -34.16 48.85
CA THR A 648 -1.22 -35.20 48.05
C THR A 648 -1.27 -34.87 46.54
N PRO A 649 -0.20 -35.13 45.77
CA PRO A 649 -0.19 -34.93 44.31
C PRO A 649 -1.27 -35.73 43.58
N VAL A 650 -1.98 -35.08 42.65
CA VAL A 650 -3.01 -35.67 41.78
C VAL A 650 -2.45 -35.80 40.36
N ARG A 651 -2.69 -36.94 39.70
CA ARG A 651 -2.26 -37.12 38.30
C ARG A 651 -3.11 -36.31 37.32
N LEU A 652 -2.48 -35.53 36.47
CA LEU A 652 -3.14 -34.67 35.47
C LEU A 652 -4.11 -35.43 34.54
N PRO A 653 -3.78 -36.64 34.03
CA PRO A 653 -4.73 -37.41 33.22
C PRO A 653 -6.02 -37.84 33.94
N LEU A 654 -6.03 -37.92 35.27
CA LEU A 654 -7.24 -38.25 36.04
C LEU A 654 -8.25 -37.10 36.09
N ILE A 655 -7.77 -35.86 35.92
CA ILE A 655 -8.59 -34.64 35.92
C ILE A 655 -8.77 -34.05 34.52
N GLY A 656 -8.49 -34.82 33.46
CA GLY A 656 -8.69 -34.41 32.07
C GLY A 656 -7.60 -33.51 31.47
N LEU A 657 -6.41 -33.45 32.09
CA LEU A 657 -5.26 -32.66 31.62
C LEU A 657 -4.14 -33.55 31.04
N PRO A 658 -3.33 -33.03 30.10
CA PRO A 658 -2.08 -33.67 29.69
C PRO A 658 -1.01 -33.56 30.79
N CYS A 659 0.08 -34.32 30.65
CA CYS A 659 1.33 -34.03 31.37
C CYS A 659 2.06 -32.84 30.72
N ASP A 660 3.03 -32.26 31.42
CA ASP A 660 3.97 -31.26 30.91
C ASP A 660 3.21 -30.02 30.38
N VAL A 661 2.51 -29.33 31.28
CA VAL A 661 1.68 -28.14 30.98
C VAL A 661 2.51 -26.87 31.13
N ASP A 662 2.38 -25.89 30.22
CA ASP A 662 3.27 -24.73 30.17
C ASP A 662 2.80 -23.55 31.05
N ALA A 663 1.49 -23.43 31.27
CA ALA A 663 0.93 -22.30 32.04
C ALA A 663 -0.44 -22.61 32.61
N ALA A 664 -0.78 -21.94 33.72
CA ALA A 664 -2.06 -22.05 34.41
C ALA A 664 -2.59 -20.67 34.81
N LEU A 665 -3.82 -20.32 34.42
CA LEU A 665 -4.46 -19.04 34.69
C LEU A 665 -5.80 -19.27 35.39
N ASN A 666 -6.04 -18.65 36.55
CA ASN A 666 -7.37 -18.55 37.13
C ASN A 666 -7.92 -17.12 36.98
N ILE A 667 -9.14 -17.01 36.46
CA ILE A 667 -9.92 -15.77 36.45
C ILE A 667 -11.41 -16.07 36.58
N ASP A 668 -12.08 -15.30 37.44
CA ASP A 668 -13.55 -15.23 37.59
C ASP A 668 -14.24 -16.61 37.53
N GLY A 669 -13.73 -17.53 38.34
CA GLY A 669 -14.31 -18.86 38.49
C GLY A 669 -13.97 -19.86 37.39
N ARG A 670 -12.93 -19.58 36.60
CA ARG A 670 -12.46 -20.43 35.50
C ARG A 670 -10.96 -20.61 35.59
N THR A 671 -10.54 -21.88 35.57
CA THR A 671 -9.13 -22.26 35.49
C THR A 671 -8.83 -22.69 34.07
N PHE A 672 -7.86 -22.05 33.44
CA PHE A 672 -7.35 -22.35 32.11
C PHE A 672 -5.94 -22.92 32.24
N ILE A 673 -5.66 -24.02 31.54
CA ILE A 673 -4.36 -24.68 31.50
C ILE A 673 -3.91 -24.71 30.05
N PHE A 674 -2.68 -24.31 29.77
CA PHE A 674 -2.12 -24.21 28.42
C PHE A 674 -1.05 -25.29 28.20
N GLN A 675 -1.02 -25.86 27.01
CA GLN A 675 0.07 -26.71 26.54
C GLN A 675 0.27 -26.52 25.03
N GLY A 676 1.39 -25.91 24.67
CA GLY A 676 1.77 -25.44 23.35
C GLY A 676 0.62 -24.71 22.66
N LYS A 677 0.11 -25.33 21.60
CA LYS A 677 -0.97 -24.78 20.77
C LYS A 677 -2.38 -24.98 21.35
N HIS A 678 -2.55 -25.64 22.49
CA HIS A 678 -3.84 -26.05 23.04
C HIS A 678 -4.07 -25.49 24.43
N PHE A 679 -5.34 -25.34 24.81
CA PHE A 679 -5.71 -25.08 26.20
C PHE A 679 -6.93 -25.90 26.64
N TRP A 680 -7.03 -26.10 27.95
CA TRP A 680 -8.12 -26.77 28.66
C TRP A 680 -8.75 -25.81 29.65
N VAL A 681 -10.03 -26.00 29.96
CA VAL A 681 -10.79 -25.17 30.88
C VAL A 681 -11.59 -26.02 31.88
N ARG A 682 -11.60 -25.56 33.14
CA ARG A 682 -12.48 -26.02 34.23
C ARG A 682 -13.25 -24.83 34.77
N LYS A 683 -14.55 -25.01 35.02
CA LYS A 683 -15.43 -24.05 35.70
C LYS A 683 -15.52 -24.42 37.19
N ASP A 684 -15.82 -23.47 38.07
CA ASP A 684 -15.85 -23.67 39.54
C ASP A 684 -16.55 -24.94 40.04
N GLU A 685 -17.67 -25.32 39.43
CA GLU A 685 -18.48 -26.48 39.85
C GLU A 685 -18.08 -27.81 39.19
N GLY A 686 -17.06 -27.82 38.32
CA GLY A 686 -16.63 -29.00 37.57
C GLY A 686 -15.40 -29.67 38.17
N GLU A 687 -15.47 -30.98 38.45
CA GLU A 687 -14.31 -31.75 38.96
C GLU A 687 -13.18 -31.86 37.92
N ASN A 688 -13.53 -31.97 36.63
CA ASN A 688 -12.59 -32.25 35.54
C ASN A 688 -12.40 -31.06 34.58
N PHE A 689 -11.20 -30.98 34.01
CA PHE A 689 -10.90 -30.11 32.88
C PHE A 689 -11.45 -30.69 31.57
N SER A 690 -11.79 -29.77 30.65
CA SER A 690 -12.29 -30.07 29.32
C SER A 690 -11.43 -29.36 28.27
N TYR A 691 -11.27 -29.94 27.09
CA TYR A 691 -10.55 -29.28 26.00
C TYR A 691 -11.25 -27.97 25.60
N GLY A 692 -10.53 -26.85 25.70
CA GLY A 692 -11.05 -25.50 25.52
C GLY A 692 -10.87 -24.96 24.10
N GLY A 693 -9.76 -25.28 23.43
CA GLY A 693 -9.47 -24.81 22.08
C GLY A 693 -7.98 -24.68 21.77
N SER A 694 -7.65 -23.73 20.89
CA SER A 694 -6.27 -23.38 20.53
C SER A 694 -5.79 -22.16 21.33
N THR A 695 -4.54 -22.17 21.78
CA THR A 695 -3.93 -21.03 22.49
C THR A 695 -3.99 -19.74 21.65
N LEU A 696 -3.89 -19.83 20.32
CA LEU A 696 -3.97 -18.67 19.41
C LEU A 696 -5.41 -18.16 19.19
N ASP A 697 -6.41 -18.81 19.78
CA ASP A 697 -7.79 -18.30 19.84
C ASP A 697 -7.91 -17.15 20.84
N TRP A 698 -6.99 -17.07 21.82
CA TRP A 698 -6.87 -15.97 22.79
C TRP A 698 -6.28 -14.68 22.19
N THR A 699 -6.06 -14.59 20.87
CA THR A 699 -5.62 -13.34 20.23
C THR A 699 -4.39 -12.74 20.94
N ILE A 700 -3.38 -13.58 21.17
CA ILE A 700 -2.07 -13.23 21.75
C ILE A 700 -0.95 -13.64 20.79
N ASP A 701 0.15 -12.89 20.74
CA ASP A 701 1.36 -13.29 19.99
C ASP A 701 2.24 -14.28 20.77
N ALA A 702 1.71 -15.49 20.94
CA ALA A 702 2.40 -16.63 21.55
C ALA A 702 3.32 -17.39 20.56
N VAL A 703 3.66 -16.84 19.38
CA VAL A 703 4.40 -17.57 18.33
C VAL A 703 5.88 -17.20 18.29
N VAL A 704 6.74 -18.16 18.66
CA VAL A 704 8.19 -17.99 18.70
C VAL A 704 8.86 -18.62 17.47
N CYS A 705 9.70 -17.83 16.80
CA CYS A 705 10.71 -18.21 15.78
C CYS A 705 11.81 -17.15 15.56
#